data_AF-A0A7W2RW31-F1
#
_entry.id   AF-A0A7W2RW31-F1
#
_cell.length_a   1.000
_cell.length_b   1.000
_cell.length_c   1.000
_cell.angle_alpha   90.00
_cell.angle_beta   90.00
_cell.angle_gamma   90.00
#
_symmetry.space_group_name_H-M   'P 1'
#
loop_
_entity.id
_entity.type
_entity.pdbx_description
1 polymer ?
#
loop_
_entity_poly.entity_id
_entity_poly.type
_entity_poly.pdbx_seq_one_letter_code
_entity_poly.pdbx_strand_id
1 'polypeptide(L)'
;MHIKNLFKISTIAGALILTGCGGDINLSSDVDNSAGDSVINNPAPSTPIDMALPGKTNSALSGQVSQVIGFDVNVQTLDGDISEDMTLVASANGAPVFYAISGPLEVNAGATLTIEPGVVLFGQSGGDYLVVHRDAKIDASGTSTKPIIFTSLQDVIGESTAAGQWGGLVLLGNAPTNKCPTDGSACSLQVEGAKEGAVFGGTDWEDNSGILKYVVVKYAGYEIAPDNELNGITFGGVGSGTRVDYVQVHSNADDGVEFFGGAVQVKHLVLTANQDDSIDWDNGFRGKIQFAYIEQDKNSGPGNRGIEADNNGSHPDIEPQSNPTLANLTIVGNNFKGTANDSEGIYLREGTAAKIFNTVVTGPSEMGECLEFEGGSTSSVTVDNANSAKIVMQNVVMACNNGENFKNSKAADGSVLLDLEAWFSAESSNSISTSILLDESGQPDSNSPLVGAGQNVANTQDGFFDSVDFIGAISSTNDWRQGWAFGFGGGVVTAAAEVQGCPTGTSAISPIDGVTTTCQLTGHLTADLTLTAKNIYALNGPVFVGNDKADSAVLTIEAGTTLYGRSGADYLVVSRDSKIQANGSQSKPITFTSSEDLKGEATSAGQWGGLVLLGNAQSNKCPTDGSACSLQVEGAEEGAVFGGSDDSDSSGTLRYVVVNHAGYEIAPDNELNGITFGGVGSGTTVEYVQVNDNADDGVEFFGGTVNAKYLVLTSNQDDALDWDNGFRGNLQYVLVKANPDNGPANRAIEADNDGSNPSKLPQSNPTIANMTIIGNNYQGTSSDSEGVYLREGTKAQLFNFVVTGTADMGECFEIEGGNTSSVTVDQAVAGETVIANSVFACSENFKNAKAADGSVLLNTSDWVLNSNADNSTAASMTDVVNGIFTTDTTTAKDFTGHAFFNNASHIGAVTADNDWTQGWTVGLE
;
A
#
# COMPACT_ATOMS: atom_id res chain seq x y z
N MET A 1 -11.80 54.80 -42.69
CA MET A 1 -12.88 54.70 -41.68
C MET A 1 -12.21 54.11 -40.44
N HIS A 2 -11.89 54.87 -39.39
CA HIS A 2 -12.79 55.33 -38.30
C HIS A 2 -13.47 54.15 -37.60
N ILE A 3 -13.39 53.91 -36.28
CA ILE A 3 -12.86 54.62 -35.08
C ILE A 3 -12.45 53.51 -34.06
N LYS A 4 -11.29 53.50 -33.37
CA LYS A 4 -10.72 54.32 -32.26
C LYS A 4 -11.37 54.15 -30.85
N ASN A 5 -10.53 53.84 -29.85
CA ASN A 5 -10.66 54.16 -28.40
C ASN A 5 -11.76 53.41 -27.59
N LEU A 6 -11.73 53.15 -26.28
CA LEU A 6 -10.75 53.09 -25.14
C LEU A 6 -11.62 53.19 -23.85
N PHE A 7 -11.55 52.26 -22.89
CA PHE A 7 -11.82 52.47 -21.44
C PHE A 7 -11.45 51.14 -20.72
N LYS A 8 -10.58 50.99 -19.71
CA LYS A 8 -10.18 51.69 -18.48
C LYS A 8 -10.93 51.28 -17.18
N ILE A 9 -10.24 50.47 -16.38
CA ILE A 9 -10.00 50.58 -14.91
C ILE A 9 -11.21 50.59 -13.95
N SER A 10 -11.20 49.63 -13.01
CA SER A 10 -11.66 49.84 -11.62
C SER A 10 -11.01 48.86 -10.64
N THR A 11 -10.14 49.35 -9.76
CA THR A 11 -9.70 48.70 -8.50
C THR A 11 -10.30 49.45 -7.30
N ILE A 12 -9.95 49.07 -6.05
CA ILE A 12 -10.42 49.56 -4.72
C ILE A 12 -11.57 48.72 -4.14
N ALA A 13 -11.63 48.36 -2.84
CA ALA A 13 -10.64 48.13 -1.77
C ALA A 13 -11.37 47.56 -0.51
N GLY A 14 -10.66 46.96 0.45
CA GLY A 14 -11.23 46.64 1.77
C GLY A 14 -10.21 46.04 2.75
N ALA A 15 -9.95 46.73 3.88
CA ALA A 15 -9.07 46.28 4.97
C ALA A 15 -9.31 47.11 6.26
N LEU A 16 -8.70 46.69 7.39
CA LEU A 16 -8.84 47.21 8.78
C LEU A 16 -10.21 46.88 9.42
N ILE A 17 -10.39 46.66 10.74
CA ILE A 17 -9.59 46.76 12.00
C ILE A 17 -10.34 45.87 13.06
N LEU A 18 -9.89 45.30 14.20
CA LEU A 18 -8.63 44.98 14.95
C LEU A 18 -9.07 43.87 15.98
N THR A 19 -8.32 43.07 16.78
CA THR A 19 -6.94 42.98 17.36
C THR A 19 -6.67 41.45 17.60
N GLY A 20 -5.79 40.88 18.45
CA GLY A 20 -4.83 41.34 19.48
C GLY A 20 -4.31 40.18 20.37
N CYS A 21 -3.43 40.48 21.34
CA CYS A 21 -2.70 39.56 22.26
C CYS A 21 -1.68 38.60 21.59
N GLY A 22 -0.41 38.48 22.04
CA GLY A 22 0.37 39.31 22.97
C GLY A 22 1.30 38.52 23.90
N GLY A 23 2.60 38.49 23.62
CA GLY A 23 3.63 37.92 24.51
C GLY A 23 5.03 37.85 23.86
N ASP A 24 5.98 38.63 24.40
CA ASP A 24 7.39 38.58 23.98
C ASP A 24 8.17 37.52 24.76
N ILE A 25 9.12 36.85 24.10
CA ILE A 25 10.22 36.11 24.75
C ILE A 25 11.53 36.68 24.22
N ASN A 26 12.33 37.28 25.12
CA ASN A 26 13.71 37.67 24.84
C ASN A 26 14.65 36.60 25.39
N LEU A 27 15.58 36.13 24.57
CA LEU A 27 16.72 35.31 24.99
C LEU A 27 18.01 36.07 24.68
N SER A 28 18.75 36.44 25.73
CA SER A 28 20.07 37.06 25.64
C SER A 28 21.15 35.99 25.84
N SER A 29 22.01 35.80 24.83
CA SER A 29 23.12 34.85 24.88
C SER A 29 24.38 35.48 25.49
N ASP A 30 24.57 35.34 26.80
CA ASP A 30 25.89 35.46 27.40
C ASP A 30 26.67 34.14 27.16
N VAL A 31 27.87 34.24 26.58
CA VAL A 31 28.72 33.09 26.26
C VAL A 31 29.82 32.94 27.31
N ASP A 32 29.71 31.89 28.14
CA ASP A 32 30.82 31.43 28.98
C ASP A 32 31.84 30.66 28.11
N ASN A 33 33.13 30.85 28.40
CA ASN A 33 34.26 30.37 27.62
C ASN A 33 35.28 29.65 28.54
N SER A 34 34.81 28.90 29.55
CA SER A 34 35.65 28.43 30.67
C SER A 34 35.62 26.92 31.01
N ALA A 35 35.45 26.04 30.03
CA ALA A 35 35.93 24.65 30.06
C ALA A 35 36.24 24.18 28.63
N GLY A 36 37.18 23.27 28.35
CA GLY A 36 38.09 22.51 29.21
C GLY A 36 38.49 21.24 28.45
N ASP A 37 39.77 21.06 28.13
CA ASP A 37 40.25 20.14 27.08
C ASP A 37 39.82 18.67 27.32
N SER A 38 38.78 18.23 26.62
CA SER A 38 38.10 16.96 26.83
C SER A 38 38.64 15.89 25.88
N VAL A 39 39.56 15.05 26.37
CA VAL A 39 40.07 13.90 25.63
C VAL A 39 38.92 12.93 25.32
N ILE A 40 38.52 12.86 24.05
CA ILE A 40 37.52 11.91 23.56
C ILE A 40 38.17 10.53 23.49
N ASN A 41 37.95 9.72 24.54
CA ASN A 41 38.07 8.28 24.43
C ASN A 41 36.85 7.77 23.65
N ASN A 42 36.99 7.55 22.34
CA ASN A 42 36.00 6.76 21.61
C ASN A 42 35.87 5.38 22.31
N PRO A 43 34.64 4.90 22.56
CA PRO A 43 34.43 3.50 22.89
C PRO A 43 35.02 2.61 21.79
N ALA A 44 35.46 1.40 22.16
CA ALA A 44 35.64 0.36 21.15
C ALA A 44 34.27 0.11 20.46
N PRO A 45 34.24 -0.29 19.17
CA PRO A 45 33.00 -0.60 18.50
C PRO A 45 32.17 -1.60 19.32
N SER A 46 30.95 -1.21 19.68
CA SER A 46 30.00 -2.14 20.26
C SER A 46 29.76 -3.25 19.25
N THR A 47 29.97 -4.50 19.67
CA THR A 47 29.39 -5.65 18.98
C THR A 47 27.90 -5.38 18.76
N PRO A 48 27.31 -5.78 17.60
CA PRO A 48 25.87 -5.61 17.38
C PRO A 48 25.13 -6.18 18.59
N ILE A 49 24.30 -5.33 19.21
CA ILE A 49 23.61 -5.69 20.44
C ILE A 49 22.48 -6.62 20.03
N ASP A 50 22.69 -7.91 20.29
CA ASP A 50 21.69 -8.95 20.07
C ASP A 50 20.40 -8.56 20.79
N MET A 51 19.33 -8.33 20.02
CA MET A 51 18.07 -7.83 20.57
C MET A 51 17.46 -8.93 21.43
N ALA A 52 17.42 -8.71 22.74
CA ALA A 52 16.88 -9.67 23.70
C ALA A 52 15.36 -9.84 23.49
N LEU A 53 14.99 -10.83 22.68
CA LEU A 53 13.60 -11.16 22.40
C LEU A 53 12.88 -11.67 23.67
N PRO A 54 11.60 -11.31 23.87
CA PRO A 54 10.80 -11.90 24.93
C PRO A 54 10.52 -13.38 24.65
N GLY A 55 10.44 -14.18 25.71
CA GLY A 55 10.19 -15.62 25.64
C GLY A 55 11.45 -16.48 25.71
N LYS A 56 11.34 -17.69 25.14
CA LYS A 56 12.38 -18.74 25.13
C LYS A 56 12.58 -19.24 23.71
N THR A 57 13.78 -19.10 23.15
CA THR A 57 14.07 -19.49 21.76
C THR A 57 13.76 -20.97 21.53
N ASN A 58 12.82 -21.25 20.63
CA ASN A 58 12.36 -22.59 20.32
C ASN A 58 12.92 -23.04 18.96
N SER A 59 14.20 -23.43 18.94
CA SER A 59 14.92 -23.80 17.72
C SER A 59 14.30 -24.98 16.95
N ALA A 60 13.46 -25.80 17.60
CA ALA A 60 12.73 -26.87 16.93
C ALA A 60 11.59 -26.30 16.08
N LEU A 61 10.76 -25.41 16.64
CA LEU A 61 9.75 -24.70 15.87
C LEU A 61 10.38 -23.72 14.87
N SER A 62 11.48 -23.02 15.20
CA SER A 62 12.20 -22.22 14.20
C SER A 62 12.52 -23.06 12.95
N GLY A 63 13.10 -24.25 13.12
CA GLY A 63 13.41 -25.14 11.99
C GLY A 63 12.18 -25.61 11.22
N GLN A 64 11.11 -26.00 11.91
CA GLN A 64 9.87 -26.48 11.29
C GLN A 64 9.14 -25.37 10.53
N VAL A 65 8.97 -24.19 11.14
CA VAL A 65 8.32 -23.02 10.54
C VAL A 65 9.15 -22.49 9.36
N SER A 66 10.48 -22.39 9.51
CA SER A 66 11.36 -21.98 8.40
C SER A 66 11.30 -22.95 7.21
N GLN A 67 11.20 -24.26 7.47
CA GLN A 67 11.06 -25.28 6.42
C GLN A 67 9.74 -25.15 5.65
N VAL A 68 8.65 -24.75 6.32
CA VAL A 68 7.33 -24.57 5.70
C VAL A 68 7.25 -23.24 4.92
N ILE A 69 7.75 -22.17 5.52
CA ILE A 69 7.65 -20.81 4.97
C ILE A 69 8.72 -20.55 3.88
N GLY A 70 9.84 -21.28 3.90
CA GLY A 70 10.89 -21.23 2.89
C GLY A 70 11.98 -20.19 3.14
N PHE A 71 12.01 -19.56 4.32
CA PHE A 71 13.07 -18.67 4.78
C PHE A 71 13.22 -18.75 6.32
N ASP A 72 14.35 -18.27 6.86
CA ASP A 72 14.62 -18.34 8.29
C ASP A 72 13.64 -17.51 9.13
N VAL A 73 12.98 -18.17 10.11
CA VAL A 73 12.06 -17.59 11.09
C VAL A 73 12.51 -17.95 12.50
N ASN A 74 12.60 -16.95 13.37
CA ASN A 74 12.93 -17.12 14.79
C ASN A 74 11.65 -17.35 15.60
N VAL A 75 11.41 -18.56 16.09
CA VAL A 75 10.28 -18.83 17.00
C VAL A 75 10.69 -18.65 18.46
N GLN A 76 9.94 -17.85 19.20
CA GLN A 76 10.05 -17.64 20.64
C GLN A 76 8.83 -18.22 21.35
N THR A 77 9.02 -19.13 22.31
CA THR A 77 7.91 -19.61 23.14
C THR A 77 7.63 -18.64 24.29
N LEU A 78 6.37 -18.26 24.47
CA LEU A 78 5.83 -17.47 25.58
C LEU A 78 5.01 -18.40 26.50
N ASP A 79 5.30 -18.39 27.79
CA ASP A 79 4.66 -19.27 28.79
C ASP A 79 4.45 -18.56 30.14
N GLY A 80 3.19 -18.49 30.59
CA GLY A 80 2.80 -17.98 31.90
C GLY A 80 2.58 -16.45 31.98
N ASP A 81 3.07 -15.84 33.05
CA ASP A 81 2.73 -14.49 33.48
C ASP A 81 3.57 -13.37 32.83
N ILE A 82 2.93 -12.44 32.12
CA ILE A 82 3.48 -11.13 31.75
C ILE A 82 3.10 -10.12 32.84
N SER A 83 4.07 -9.77 33.69
CA SER A 83 3.87 -8.91 34.88
C SER A 83 4.64 -7.58 34.85
N GLU A 84 5.32 -7.29 33.74
CA GLU A 84 5.97 -6.02 33.40
C GLU A 84 5.69 -5.77 31.91
N ASP A 85 5.82 -4.53 31.43
CA ASP A 85 5.56 -4.18 30.01
C ASP A 85 6.43 -5.02 29.05
N MET A 86 5.81 -5.57 27.99
CA MET A 86 6.44 -6.46 27.03
C MET A 86 6.13 -6.03 25.59
N THR A 87 7.14 -6.02 24.72
CA THR A 87 6.98 -5.73 23.28
C THR A 87 7.33 -6.97 22.45
N LEU A 88 6.36 -7.49 21.71
CA LEU A 88 6.58 -8.51 20.68
C LEU A 88 6.96 -7.79 19.37
N VAL A 89 8.15 -8.11 18.83
CA VAL A 89 8.70 -7.47 17.62
C VAL A 89 8.49 -8.33 16.39
N ALA A 90 8.26 -7.72 15.23
CA ALA A 90 7.99 -8.46 13.99
C ALA A 90 9.25 -9.10 13.38
N SER A 91 10.44 -8.59 13.71
CA SER A 91 11.71 -9.10 13.18
C SER A 91 12.90 -8.77 14.08
N ALA A 92 13.93 -9.63 14.08
CA ALA A 92 15.21 -9.38 14.74
C ALA A 92 16.35 -10.05 13.97
N ASN A 93 17.54 -9.42 13.98
CA ASN A 93 18.75 -9.90 13.32
C ASN A 93 18.57 -10.26 11.82
N GLY A 94 17.64 -9.59 11.13
CA GLY A 94 17.34 -9.79 9.71
C GLY A 94 16.28 -10.84 9.39
N ALA A 95 15.80 -11.61 10.38
CA ALA A 95 14.77 -12.64 10.22
C ALA A 95 13.46 -12.26 10.94
N PRO A 96 12.28 -12.63 10.43
CA PRO A 96 11.02 -12.48 11.16
C PRO A 96 11.01 -13.23 12.49
N VAL A 97 10.26 -12.71 13.46
CA VAL A 97 10.08 -13.35 14.77
C VAL A 97 8.61 -13.73 14.94
N PHE A 98 8.38 -15.02 15.20
CA PHE A 98 7.06 -15.59 15.46
C PHE A 98 7.00 -16.03 16.93
N TYR A 99 5.84 -15.93 17.55
CA TYR A 99 5.67 -16.23 18.97
C TYR A 99 4.72 -17.41 19.18
N ALA A 100 5.15 -18.37 19.99
CA ALA A 100 4.43 -19.61 20.27
C ALA A 100 3.93 -19.62 21.73
N ILE A 101 2.63 -19.51 21.94
CA ILE A 101 2.00 -19.65 23.26
C ILE A 101 2.16 -21.10 23.76
N SER A 102 2.38 -21.28 25.06
CA SER A 102 2.48 -22.60 25.72
C SER A 102 1.76 -22.60 27.07
N GLY A 103 0.53 -23.11 27.09
CA GLY A 103 -0.45 -22.92 28.16
C GLY A 103 -1.08 -21.52 28.12
N PRO A 104 -1.80 -21.11 29.18
CA PRO A 104 -2.30 -19.74 29.29
C PRO A 104 -1.15 -18.72 29.28
N LEU A 105 -1.28 -17.67 28.47
CA LEU A 105 -0.45 -16.48 28.50
C LEU A 105 -1.25 -15.35 29.14
N GLU A 106 -0.80 -14.87 30.30
CA GLU A 106 -1.58 -13.98 31.17
C GLU A 106 -0.92 -12.62 31.30
N VAL A 107 -1.54 -11.57 30.74
CA VAL A 107 -1.10 -10.18 30.94
C VAL A 107 -1.73 -9.66 32.22
N ASN A 108 -0.90 -9.51 33.25
CA ASN A 108 -1.33 -9.19 34.62
C ASN A 108 -1.50 -7.69 34.86
N ALA A 109 -2.32 -7.36 35.86
CA ALA A 109 -2.67 -5.99 36.26
C ALA A 109 -1.45 -5.07 36.36
N GLY A 110 -1.48 -3.97 35.61
CA GLY A 110 -0.40 -2.97 35.53
C GLY A 110 0.63 -3.18 34.42
N ALA A 111 0.56 -4.26 33.64
CA ALA A 111 1.43 -4.52 32.49
C ALA A 111 0.73 -4.25 31.15
N THR A 112 1.53 -3.85 30.15
CA THR A 112 1.11 -3.63 28.75
C THR A 112 1.81 -4.63 27.83
N LEU A 113 1.03 -5.40 27.07
CA LEU A 113 1.53 -6.22 25.96
C LEU A 113 1.43 -5.44 24.65
N THR A 114 2.55 -4.89 24.19
CA THR A 114 2.67 -4.23 22.88
C THR A 114 3.01 -5.25 21.80
N ILE A 115 2.38 -5.19 20.64
CA ILE A 115 2.59 -6.12 19.53
C ILE A 115 2.80 -5.33 18.23
N GLU A 116 3.95 -5.50 17.58
CA GLU A 116 4.29 -4.78 16.35
C GLU A 116 3.48 -5.24 15.11
N PRO A 117 3.27 -4.35 14.10
CA PRO A 117 2.63 -4.71 12.85
C PRO A 117 3.33 -5.88 12.12
N GLY A 118 2.59 -6.94 11.83
CA GLY A 118 3.10 -8.14 11.14
C GLY A 118 3.64 -9.23 12.07
N VAL A 119 3.50 -9.10 13.39
CA VAL A 119 3.75 -10.20 14.33
C VAL A 119 2.73 -11.33 14.12
N VAL A 120 3.22 -12.57 14.16
CA VAL A 120 2.41 -13.78 14.26
C VAL A 120 2.57 -14.36 15.68
N LEU A 121 1.45 -14.52 16.39
CA LEU A 121 1.35 -15.22 17.67
C LEU A 121 0.46 -16.45 17.49
N PHE A 122 0.84 -17.62 18.03
CA PHE A 122 0.07 -18.85 17.81
C PHE A 122 0.04 -19.80 19.00
N GLY A 123 -1.09 -20.51 19.19
CA GLY A 123 -1.19 -21.62 20.13
C GLY A 123 -0.49 -22.87 19.61
N GLN A 124 0.31 -23.54 20.44
CA GLN A 124 0.93 -24.84 20.09
C GLN A 124 -0.06 -26.01 20.23
N SER A 125 -1.16 -25.82 20.96
CA SER A 125 -2.19 -26.79 21.28
C SER A 125 -3.52 -26.10 21.63
N GLY A 126 -4.61 -26.88 21.70
CA GLY A 126 -5.95 -26.38 22.01
C GLY A 126 -6.04 -25.52 23.27
N GLY A 127 -5.40 -25.96 24.37
CA GLY A 127 -5.44 -25.27 25.67
C GLY A 127 -4.57 -24.02 25.80
N ASP A 128 -4.04 -23.49 24.69
CA ASP A 128 -3.19 -22.32 24.64
C ASP A 128 -4.01 -21.09 24.22
N TYR A 129 -3.99 -20.03 25.03
CA TYR A 129 -4.76 -18.79 24.79
C TYR A 129 -4.06 -17.58 25.41
N LEU A 130 -4.48 -16.38 25.00
CA LEU A 130 -4.02 -15.10 25.56
C LEU A 130 -5.15 -14.44 26.35
N VAL A 131 -4.94 -14.18 27.64
CA VAL A 131 -5.86 -13.39 28.48
C VAL A 131 -5.19 -12.10 28.97
N VAL A 132 -5.90 -11.00 28.82
CA VAL A 132 -5.54 -9.68 29.34
C VAL A 132 -6.45 -9.40 30.54
N HIS A 133 -5.89 -9.43 31.74
CA HIS A 133 -6.63 -9.24 32.98
C HIS A 133 -7.06 -7.78 33.18
N ARG A 134 -8.00 -7.54 34.11
CA ARG A 134 -8.34 -6.18 34.57
C ARG A 134 -7.09 -5.41 35.01
N ASP A 135 -7.11 -4.11 34.77
CA ASP A 135 -6.00 -3.18 34.98
C ASP A 135 -4.72 -3.47 34.15
N ALA A 136 -4.73 -4.47 33.26
CA ALA A 136 -3.70 -4.72 32.25
C ALA A 136 -4.13 -4.16 30.88
N LYS A 137 -3.20 -4.16 29.89
CA LYS A 137 -3.48 -3.66 28.53
C LYS A 137 -2.83 -4.47 27.42
N ILE A 138 -3.43 -4.40 26.23
CA ILE A 138 -2.82 -4.80 24.96
C ILE A 138 -2.73 -3.59 24.00
N ASP A 139 -1.63 -3.46 23.26
CA ASP A 139 -1.52 -2.55 22.12
C ASP A 139 -1.12 -3.35 20.88
N ALA A 140 -2.12 -3.94 20.23
CA ALA A 140 -1.99 -4.68 18.97
C ALA A 140 -2.39 -3.76 17.81
N SER A 141 -1.52 -2.79 17.49
CA SER A 141 -1.76 -1.74 16.49
C SER A 141 -1.12 -2.07 15.12
N GLY A 142 -1.65 -3.07 14.42
CA GLY A 142 -1.22 -3.46 13.08
C GLY A 142 -1.56 -2.46 11.97
N THR A 143 -1.22 -2.79 10.72
CA THR A 143 -1.58 -2.02 9.51
C THR A 143 -2.25 -2.90 8.46
N SER A 144 -2.90 -2.30 7.46
CA SER A 144 -3.52 -3.05 6.37
C SER A 144 -2.52 -3.88 5.54
N THR A 145 -1.25 -3.48 5.49
CA THR A 145 -0.17 -4.21 4.80
C THR A 145 0.67 -5.10 5.73
N LYS A 146 0.44 -5.02 7.04
CA LYS A 146 1.07 -5.82 8.10
C LYS A 146 0.07 -6.06 9.24
N PRO A 147 -0.99 -6.86 9.01
CA PRO A 147 -1.91 -7.23 10.08
C PRO A 147 -1.18 -8.05 11.15
N ILE A 148 -1.66 -7.99 12.38
CA ILE A 148 -1.22 -8.87 13.47
C ILE A 148 -2.08 -10.13 13.40
N ILE A 149 -1.46 -11.31 13.40
CA ILE A 149 -2.17 -12.57 13.23
C ILE A 149 -2.06 -13.43 14.49
N PHE A 150 -3.22 -13.85 15.01
CA PHE A 150 -3.36 -14.81 16.09
C PHE A 150 -3.94 -16.11 15.51
N THR A 151 -3.28 -17.25 15.67
CA THR A 151 -3.65 -18.49 14.95
C THR A 151 -3.26 -19.79 15.66
N SER A 152 -3.51 -20.93 15.04
CA SER A 152 -3.04 -22.24 15.47
C SER A 152 -1.64 -22.58 14.92
N LEU A 153 -0.92 -23.46 15.61
CA LEU A 153 0.33 -24.06 15.10
C LEU A 153 0.14 -24.65 13.70
N GLN A 154 -0.99 -25.30 13.43
CA GLN A 154 -1.26 -25.97 12.15
C GLN A 154 -1.23 -25.00 10.95
N ASP A 155 -1.82 -23.81 11.09
CA ASP A 155 -1.76 -22.74 10.07
C ASP A 155 -0.32 -22.26 9.84
N VAL A 156 0.47 -22.15 10.90
CA VAL A 156 1.89 -21.73 10.84
C VAL A 156 2.78 -22.79 10.17
N ILE A 157 2.48 -24.08 10.35
CA ILE A 157 3.26 -25.19 9.78
C ILE A 157 2.64 -25.81 8.52
N GLY A 158 1.60 -25.20 7.94
CA GLY A 158 0.97 -25.67 6.70
C GLY A 158 0.31 -27.06 6.83
N GLU A 159 -0.11 -27.44 8.04
CA GLU A 159 -0.94 -28.62 8.28
C GLU A 159 -2.43 -28.29 8.05
N SER A 160 -3.31 -29.29 8.17
CA SER A 160 -4.75 -29.07 8.02
C SER A 160 -5.27 -28.17 9.14
N THR A 161 -5.71 -26.98 8.79
CA THR A 161 -6.43 -26.09 9.70
C THR A 161 -7.85 -26.59 9.93
N ALA A 162 -8.40 -26.26 11.10
CA ALA A 162 -9.75 -26.52 11.53
C ALA A 162 -10.08 -25.55 12.68
N ALA A 163 -11.36 -25.32 12.95
CA ALA A 163 -11.77 -24.61 14.14
C ALA A 163 -11.38 -25.38 15.42
N GLY A 164 -11.23 -24.66 16.55
CA GLY A 164 -10.90 -25.25 17.85
C GLY A 164 -9.47 -25.80 17.96
N GLN A 165 -8.49 -25.20 17.27
CA GLN A 165 -7.08 -25.63 17.34
C GLN A 165 -6.27 -24.91 18.43
N TRP A 166 -6.78 -23.81 18.97
CA TRP A 166 -6.29 -23.08 20.15
C TRP A 166 -7.43 -22.29 20.82
N GLY A 167 -7.19 -21.63 21.95
CA GLY A 167 -8.24 -21.04 22.80
C GLY A 167 -8.51 -19.54 22.61
N GLY A 168 -7.99 -18.88 21.57
CA GLY A 168 -8.38 -17.50 21.25
C GLY A 168 -7.85 -16.40 22.18
N LEU A 169 -8.55 -15.26 22.18
CA LEU A 169 -8.16 -14.01 22.87
C LEU A 169 -9.24 -13.57 23.86
N VAL A 170 -8.85 -13.32 25.11
CA VAL A 170 -9.76 -12.90 26.19
C VAL A 170 -9.34 -11.54 26.73
N LEU A 171 -10.21 -10.52 26.65
CA LEU A 171 -9.99 -9.19 27.25
C LEU A 171 -10.96 -8.98 28.42
N LEU A 172 -10.42 -8.63 29.59
CA LEU A 172 -11.19 -8.46 30.83
C LEU A 172 -11.09 -7.02 31.35
N GLY A 173 -12.22 -6.34 31.46
CA GLY A 173 -12.31 -4.93 31.85
C GLY A 173 -13.10 -4.65 33.14
N ASN A 174 -13.03 -3.40 33.56
CA ASN A 174 -13.63 -2.84 34.78
C ASN A 174 -15.05 -2.29 34.57
N ALA A 175 -15.69 -2.52 33.42
CA ALA A 175 -17.02 -2.00 33.14
C ALA A 175 -18.15 -2.83 33.79
N PRO A 176 -19.35 -2.27 34.01
CA PRO A 176 -20.45 -2.98 34.65
C PRO A 176 -21.00 -4.17 33.86
N THR A 177 -21.52 -5.15 34.60
CA THR A 177 -22.26 -6.32 34.11
C THR A 177 -23.43 -6.57 35.07
N ASN A 178 -24.57 -7.05 34.55
CA ASN A 178 -25.78 -7.27 35.36
C ASN A 178 -25.69 -8.50 36.30
N LYS A 179 -24.69 -9.38 36.13
CA LYS A 179 -24.40 -10.46 37.10
C LYS A 179 -23.55 -9.99 38.30
N CYS A 180 -23.13 -8.71 38.35
CA CYS A 180 -22.42 -8.16 39.52
C CYS A 180 -23.25 -8.31 40.82
N PRO A 181 -22.64 -8.70 41.96
CA PRO A 181 -23.35 -8.82 43.24
C PRO A 181 -24.01 -7.51 43.72
N THR A 182 -25.29 -7.58 44.10
CA THR A 182 -26.07 -6.43 44.60
C THR A 182 -25.95 -6.21 46.11
N ASP A 183 -25.14 -7.01 46.81
CA ASP A 183 -24.97 -6.97 48.27
C ASP A 183 -23.87 -5.99 48.76
N GLY A 184 -23.11 -5.41 47.83
CA GLY A 184 -22.00 -4.50 48.12
C GLY A 184 -20.64 -5.19 48.21
N SER A 185 -20.53 -6.48 47.87
CA SER A 185 -19.24 -7.10 47.54
C SER A 185 -18.71 -6.57 46.19
N ALA A 186 -17.41 -6.78 45.93
CA ALA A 186 -16.78 -6.28 44.71
C ALA A 186 -17.17 -7.15 43.50
N CYS A 187 -17.46 -6.51 42.36
CA CYS A 187 -17.68 -7.26 41.11
C CYS A 187 -16.35 -7.85 40.63
N SER A 188 -16.38 -9.16 40.37
CA SER A 188 -15.20 -9.98 40.07
C SER A 188 -15.68 -11.33 39.56
N LEU A 189 -16.32 -11.33 38.38
CA LEU A 189 -16.91 -12.52 37.78
C LEU A 189 -15.82 -13.31 37.06
N GLN A 190 -15.72 -14.60 37.31
CA GLN A 190 -14.85 -15.49 36.53
C GLN A 190 -15.40 -15.57 35.10
N VAL A 191 -14.55 -15.37 34.10
CA VAL A 191 -14.88 -15.67 32.70
C VAL A 191 -14.79 -17.19 32.48
N GLU A 192 -15.68 -17.74 31.67
CA GLU A 192 -15.65 -19.15 31.28
C GLU A 192 -14.50 -19.48 30.32
N GLY A 193 -14.24 -20.78 30.13
CA GLY A 193 -13.08 -21.29 29.40
C GLY A 193 -11.73 -21.10 30.13
N ALA A 194 -11.48 -19.91 30.64
CA ALA A 194 -10.21 -19.49 31.22
C ALA A 194 -9.93 -20.05 32.63
N LYS A 195 -8.66 -19.98 33.02
CA LYS A 195 -8.12 -20.39 34.32
C LYS A 195 -8.76 -19.62 35.49
N GLU A 196 -8.90 -20.28 36.64
CA GLU A 196 -9.34 -19.68 37.91
C GLU A 196 -8.51 -18.44 38.25
N GLY A 197 -9.17 -17.28 38.31
CA GLY A 197 -8.54 -15.97 38.54
C GLY A 197 -8.67 -15.01 37.35
N ALA A 198 -9.06 -15.49 36.16
CA ALA A 198 -9.44 -14.65 35.03
C ALA A 198 -10.81 -13.98 35.30
N VAL A 199 -10.78 -12.78 35.90
CA VAL A 199 -11.99 -12.10 36.40
C VAL A 199 -12.25 -10.73 35.79
N PHE A 200 -13.51 -10.48 35.41
CA PHE A 200 -14.01 -9.23 34.85
C PHE A 200 -15.07 -8.52 35.71
N GLY A 201 -15.50 -7.35 35.24
CA GLY A 201 -16.60 -6.57 35.78
C GLY A 201 -16.14 -5.47 36.74
N GLY A 202 -16.95 -4.44 36.91
CA GLY A 202 -16.66 -3.34 37.82
C GLY A 202 -17.71 -2.23 37.79
N THR A 203 -17.25 -0.98 37.77
CA THR A 203 -18.11 0.22 37.82
C THR A 203 -17.79 1.28 36.76
N ASP A 204 -16.81 1.05 35.88
CA ASP A 204 -16.25 2.07 34.98
C ASP A 204 -16.62 1.79 33.51
N TRP A 205 -17.67 2.48 33.00
CA TRP A 205 -18.10 2.33 31.61
C TRP A 205 -17.07 2.87 30.60
N GLU A 206 -16.12 3.70 31.05
CA GLU A 206 -15.08 4.36 30.25
C GLU A 206 -13.71 3.65 30.36
N ASP A 207 -13.65 2.47 31.00
CA ASP A 207 -12.45 1.63 31.12
C ASP A 207 -11.76 1.34 29.77
N ASN A 208 -10.45 1.10 29.82
CA ASN A 208 -9.59 1.02 28.65
C ASN A 208 -8.54 -0.10 28.79
N SER A 209 -8.85 -1.25 28.22
CA SER A 209 -7.99 -2.44 28.10
C SER A 209 -6.99 -2.34 26.93
N GLY A 210 -7.00 -1.23 26.18
CA GLY A 210 -6.02 -0.91 25.14
C GLY A 210 -6.58 -0.83 23.71
N ILE A 211 -5.83 -1.40 22.74
CA ILE A 211 -6.08 -1.28 21.30
C ILE A 211 -5.97 -2.64 20.61
N LEU A 212 -6.98 -2.98 19.80
CA LEU A 212 -6.93 -4.00 18.76
C LEU A 212 -7.14 -3.32 17.40
N LYS A 213 -6.14 -3.36 16.51
CA LYS A 213 -6.25 -2.77 15.16
C LYS A 213 -5.52 -3.57 14.08
N TYR A 214 -6.20 -3.83 12.96
CA TYR A 214 -5.73 -4.73 11.89
C TYR A 214 -5.28 -6.07 12.46
N VAL A 215 -6.18 -6.70 13.21
CA VAL A 215 -5.98 -7.97 13.92
C VAL A 215 -6.77 -9.06 13.23
N VAL A 216 -6.14 -10.19 12.95
CA VAL A 216 -6.79 -11.38 12.36
C VAL A 216 -6.63 -12.56 13.31
N VAL A 217 -7.73 -13.02 13.89
CA VAL A 217 -7.80 -14.23 14.72
C VAL A 217 -8.33 -15.37 13.86
N LYS A 218 -7.67 -16.54 13.89
CA LYS A 218 -8.08 -17.71 13.10
C LYS A 218 -8.04 -18.99 13.92
N TYR A 219 -8.95 -19.93 13.65
CA TYR A 219 -8.88 -21.33 14.14
C TYR A 219 -8.90 -21.49 15.68
N ALA A 220 -9.45 -20.51 16.39
CA ALA A 220 -9.70 -20.57 17.84
C ALA A 220 -11.00 -21.35 18.15
N GLY A 221 -11.46 -21.39 19.41
CA GLY A 221 -12.69 -22.10 19.81
C GLY A 221 -12.51 -23.41 20.58
N TYR A 222 -11.38 -23.63 21.27
CA TYR A 222 -11.10 -24.95 21.85
C TYR A 222 -11.92 -25.27 23.12
N GLU A 223 -12.63 -26.41 23.12
CA GLU A 223 -13.29 -27.04 24.27
C GLU A 223 -12.28 -27.37 25.39
N ILE A 224 -12.19 -26.52 26.40
CA ILE A 224 -11.28 -26.72 27.56
C ILE A 224 -11.87 -27.73 28.56
N ALA A 225 -13.20 -27.76 28.67
CA ALA A 225 -13.98 -28.79 29.35
C ALA A 225 -15.36 -28.92 28.65
N PRO A 226 -16.10 -30.02 28.85
CA PRO A 226 -17.40 -30.20 28.20
C PRO A 226 -18.39 -29.07 28.53
N ASP A 227 -18.99 -28.50 27.49
CA ASP A 227 -19.87 -27.33 27.55
C ASP A 227 -19.16 -26.11 28.22
N ASN A 228 -17.91 -25.83 27.82
CA ASN A 228 -17.01 -24.77 28.34
C ASN A 228 -15.82 -24.58 27.37
N GLU A 229 -16.10 -23.92 26.26
CA GLU A 229 -15.21 -23.54 25.16
C GLU A 229 -14.50 -22.19 25.46
N LEU A 230 -13.95 -21.52 24.43
CA LEU A 230 -13.44 -20.14 24.48
C LEU A 230 -13.64 -19.47 23.12
N ASN A 231 -14.18 -18.25 23.13
CA ASN A 231 -14.54 -17.51 21.93
C ASN A 231 -13.33 -17.00 21.14
N GLY A 232 -13.58 -16.63 19.87
CA GLY A 232 -12.55 -16.05 19.01
C GLY A 232 -11.95 -14.78 19.61
N ILE A 233 -12.82 -13.86 20.05
CA ILE A 233 -12.47 -12.82 21.02
C ILE A 233 -13.58 -12.66 22.06
N THR A 234 -13.27 -12.96 23.33
CA THR A 234 -14.14 -12.69 24.48
C THR A 234 -13.90 -11.28 25.04
N PHE A 235 -14.95 -10.48 25.20
CA PHE A 235 -14.92 -9.14 25.79
C PHE A 235 -15.65 -9.11 27.15
N GLY A 236 -14.99 -9.62 28.19
CA GLY A 236 -15.56 -9.62 29.55
C GLY A 236 -15.56 -8.22 30.17
N GLY A 237 -16.72 -7.56 30.27
CA GLY A 237 -16.86 -6.27 30.95
C GLY A 237 -15.94 -5.16 30.43
N VAL A 238 -15.64 -5.14 29.13
CA VAL A 238 -14.67 -4.19 28.53
C VAL A 238 -15.30 -2.81 28.34
N GLY A 239 -14.61 -1.75 28.78
CA GLY A 239 -15.09 -0.38 28.71
C GLY A 239 -15.03 0.28 27.33
N SER A 240 -15.75 1.39 27.20
CA SER A 240 -15.87 2.18 25.97
C SER A 240 -14.62 2.99 25.60
N GLY A 241 -13.60 3.02 26.48
CA GLY A 241 -12.29 3.61 26.24
C GLY A 241 -11.33 2.70 25.48
N THR A 242 -11.61 1.40 25.39
CA THR A 242 -10.89 0.42 24.56
C THR A 242 -11.20 0.64 23.07
N ARG A 243 -10.18 0.59 22.20
CA ARG A 243 -10.34 0.73 20.75
C ARG A 243 -10.32 -0.63 20.05
N VAL A 244 -11.36 -0.93 19.26
CA VAL A 244 -11.42 -2.12 18.40
C VAL A 244 -11.80 -1.69 16.97
N ASP A 245 -10.91 -1.88 15.99
CA ASP A 245 -11.05 -1.27 14.66
C ASP A 245 -10.25 -2.05 13.59
N TYR A 246 -10.91 -2.61 12.57
CA TYR A 246 -10.35 -3.61 11.65
C TYR A 246 -9.91 -4.88 12.39
N VAL A 247 -10.89 -5.67 12.82
CA VAL A 247 -10.66 -6.97 13.45
C VAL A 247 -11.38 -8.06 12.66
N GLN A 248 -10.74 -9.21 12.48
CA GLN A 248 -11.35 -10.41 11.90
C GLN A 248 -11.29 -11.57 12.89
N VAL A 249 -12.36 -12.37 12.92
CA VAL A 249 -12.34 -13.75 13.42
C VAL A 249 -12.73 -14.69 12.27
N HIS A 250 -11.93 -15.74 12.08
CA HIS A 250 -12.11 -16.72 11.01
C HIS A 250 -12.07 -18.16 11.53
N SER A 251 -13.15 -18.90 11.27
CA SER A 251 -13.33 -20.30 11.65
C SER A 251 -13.03 -20.55 13.13
N ASN A 252 -13.72 -19.82 13.99
CA ASN A 252 -13.85 -20.18 15.41
C ASN A 252 -14.78 -21.40 15.57
N ALA A 253 -14.53 -22.26 16.55
CA ALA A 253 -15.40 -23.42 16.84
C ALA A 253 -16.57 -23.08 17.78
N ASP A 254 -16.35 -22.07 18.61
CA ASP A 254 -17.29 -21.38 19.49
C ASP A 254 -17.67 -20.03 18.83
N ASP A 255 -18.20 -19.04 19.56
CA ASP A 255 -18.60 -17.78 18.95
C ASP A 255 -17.45 -16.97 18.34
N GLY A 256 -17.80 -16.17 17.32
CA GLY A 256 -16.89 -15.25 16.66
C GLY A 256 -16.36 -14.19 17.62
N VAL A 257 -17.26 -13.40 18.19
CA VAL A 257 -16.98 -12.48 19.31
C VAL A 257 -18.15 -12.48 20.29
N GLU A 258 -17.84 -12.43 21.58
CA GLU A 258 -18.84 -12.46 22.65
C GLU A 258 -18.61 -11.29 23.62
N PHE A 259 -19.69 -10.65 24.08
CA PHE A 259 -19.66 -9.52 25.00
C PHE A 259 -20.38 -9.79 26.33
N PHE A 260 -19.67 -10.29 27.35
CA PHE A 260 -20.19 -10.39 28.71
C PHE A 260 -20.30 -9.01 29.40
N GLY A 261 -21.34 -8.25 29.07
CA GLY A 261 -21.54 -6.90 29.60
C GLY A 261 -20.53 -5.85 29.08
N GLY A 262 -20.38 -4.73 29.79
CA GLY A 262 -19.50 -3.63 29.37
C GLY A 262 -20.04 -2.79 28.19
N ALA A 263 -19.16 -1.97 27.59
CA ALA A 263 -19.54 -0.97 26.58
C ALA A 263 -18.45 -0.69 25.52
N VAL A 264 -17.60 -1.67 25.21
CA VAL A 264 -16.59 -1.58 24.13
C VAL A 264 -17.22 -1.20 22.78
N GLN A 265 -16.45 -0.47 21.96
CA GLN A 265 -16.90 0.08 20.68
C GLN A 265 -16.06 -0.48 19.52
N VAL A 266 -16.70 -1.17 18.56
CA VAL A 266 -16.08 -1.88 17.44
C VAL A 266 -16.40 -1.19 16.11
N LYS A 267 -15.38 -0.76 15.37
CA LYS A 267 -15.54 0.13 14.19
C LYS A 267 -15.54 -0.60 12.84
N HIS A 268 -14.81 -1.70 12.71
CA HIS A 268 -14.87 -2.59 11.53
C HIS A 268 -14.62 -4.03 11.99
N LEU A 269 -15.49 -4.97 11.60
CA LEU A 269 -15.48 -6.35 12.09
C LEU A 269 -15.78 -7.35 10.97
N VAL A 270 -14.96 -8.39 10.82
CA VAL A 270 -15.14 -9.46 9.83
C VAL A 270 -15.27 -10.79 10.54
N LEU A 271 -16.36 -11.53 10.28
CA LEU A 271 -16.70 -12.77 10.96
C LEU A 271 -17.02 -13.80 9.88
N THR A 272 -16.24 -14.88 9.83
CA THR A 272 -16.21 -15.76 8.64
C THR A 272 -16.07 -17.22 9.01
N ALA A 273 -17.04 -18.04 8.64
CA ALA A 273 -17.06 -19.51 8.83
C ALA A 273 -16.89 -19.98 10.29
N ASN A 274 -17.37 -19.18 11.26
CA ASN A 274 -17.46 -19.57 12.67
C ASN A 274 -18.56 -20.64 12.85
N GLN A 275 -18.40 -21.53 13.83
CA GLN A 275 -19.22 -22.75 13.93
C GLN A 275 -20.43 -22.65 14.86
N ASP A 276 -20.43 -21.71 15.81
CA ASP A 276 -21.63 -21.32 16.56
C ASP A 276 -22.09 -19.90 16.15
N ASP A 277 -22.30 -18.96 17.08
CA ASP A 277 -22.86 -17.64 16.79
C ASP A 277 -21.77 -16.62 16.40
N SER A 278 -22.04 -15.81 15.37
CA SER A 278 -20.99 -14.91 14.86
C SER A 278 -20.73 -13.70 15.76
N ILE A 279 -21.78 -13.19 16.41
CA ILE A 279 -21.73 -12.23 17.50
C ILE A 279 -22.71 -12.71 18.57
N ASP A 280 -22.26 -12.88 19.81
CA ASP A 280 -23.15 -12.94 20.98
C ASP A 280 -22.97 -11.71 21.88
N TRP A 281 -24.01 -11.35 22.63
CA TRP A 281 -23.85 -10.56 23.84
C TRP A 281 -24.84 -10.96 24.93
N ASP A 282 -24.39 -10.90 26.19
CA ASP A 282 -25.26 -11.04 27.36
C ASP A 282 -24.98 -9.95 28.43
N ASN A 283 -25.48 -10.17 29.65
CA ASN A 283 -25.01 -9.51 30.87
C ASN A 283 -24.97 -7.99 30.93
N GLY A 284 -25.80 -7.32 30.13
CA GLY A 284 -25.94 -5.87 30.18
C GLY A 284 -25.05 -5.12 29.20
N PHE A 285 -24.61 -5.77 28.12
CA PHE A 285 -23.76 -5.13 27.10
C PHE A 285 -24.42 -3.90 26.49
N ARG A 286 -23.68 -2.78 26.44
CA ARG A 286 -24.12 -1.46 25.97
C ARG A 286 -23.14 -0.80 25.01
N GLY A 287 -22.36 -1.63 24.32
CA GLY A 287 -21.37 -1.18 23.34
C GLY A 287 -21.98 -0.70 22.02
N LYS A 288 -21.10 -0.48 21.04
CA LYS A 288 -21.49 -0.09 19.68
C LYS A 288 -20.71 -0.88 18.65
N ILE A 289 -21.36 -1.22 17.54
CA ILE A 289 -20.73 -1.91 16.41
C ILE A 289 -21.06 -1.15 15.13
N GLN A 290 -20.07 -0.88 14.29
CA GLN A 290 -20.29 -0.48 12.89
C GLN A 290 -19.49 -1.37 11.94
N PHE A 291 -19.97 -1.48 10.70
CA PHE A 291 -19.31 -2.18 9.60
C PHE A 291 -18.91 -3.62 9.98
N ALA A 292 -19.90 -4.41 10.37
CA ALA A 292 -19.73 -5.82 10.69
C ALA A 292 -20.22 -6.71 9.53
N TYR A 293 -19.27 -7.37 8.85
CA TYR A 293 -19.53 -8.35 7.81
C TYR A 293 -19.48 -9.75 8.42
N ILE A 294 -20.58 -10.48 8.33
CA ILE A 294 -20.78 -11.84 8.84
C ILE A 294 -21.10 -12.75 7.66
N GLU A 295 -20.35 -13.84 7.52
CA GLU A 295 -20.59 -14.87 6.50
C GLU A 295 -20.28 -16.27 7.05
N GLN A 296 -21.33 -17.09 7.23
CA GLN A 296 -21.20 -18.49 7.64
C GLN A 296 -20.57 -19.33 6.52
N ASP A 297 -20.05 -20.53 6.83
CA ASP A 297 -19.24 -21.30 5.88
C ASP A 297 -19.99 -21.61 4.56
N LYS A 298 -19.43 -21.15 3.45
CA LYS A 298 -19.90 -21.38 2.07
C LYS A 298 -20.04 -22.86 1.71
N ASN A 299 -19.37 -23.76 2.43
CA ASN A 299 -19.33 -25.19 2.15
C ASN A 299 -20.33 -26.03 2.97
N SER A 300 -21.30 -25.40 3.65
CA SER A 300 -22.29 -26.06 4.53
C SER A 300 -21.69 -26.63 5.84
N GLY A 301 -20.51 -26.16 6.26
CA GLY A 301 -19.96 -26.45 7.58
C GLY A 301 -20.86 -25.93 8.71
N PRO A 302 -20.58 -26.34 9.97
CA PRO A 302 -21.29 -25.83 11.14
C PRO A 302 -21.31 -24.30 11.18
N GLY A 303 -22.38 -23.78 11.76
CA GLY A 303 -22.66 -22.36 11.91
C GLY A 303 -24.08 -22.19 12.42
N ASN A 304 -24.26 -21.30 13.39
CA ASN A 304 -25.55 -21.02 14.00
C ASN A 304 -26.02 -19.61 13.53
N ARG A 305 -26.30 -18.67 14.43
CA ARG A 305 -26.81 -17.33 14.11
C ARG A 305 -25.74 -16.37 13.64
N GLY A 306 -26.16 -15.38 12.86
CA GLY A 306 -25.34 -14.18 12.65
C GLY A 306 -25.24 -13.31 13.90
N ILE A 307 -26.30 -13.29 14.73
CA ILE A 307 -26.35 -12.66 16.05
C ILE A 307 -27.19 -13.52 17.00
N GLU A 308 -26.63 -13.91 18.15
CA GLU A 308 -27.39 -14.18 19.39
C GLU A 308 -27.25 -12.98 20.34
N ALA A 309 -28.22 -12.80 21.25
CA ALA A 309 -28.38 -11.54 21.97
C ALA A 309 -29.31 -11.68 23.17
N ASP A 310 -28.73 -11.68 24.36
CA ASP A 310 -29.37 -11.93 25.65
C ASP A 310 -29.27 -10.74 26.60
N ASN A 311 -29.86 -10.90 27.79
CA ASN A 311 -29.63 -10.01 28.93
C ASN A 311 -29.34 -10.79 30.21
N ASN A 312 -30.27 -11.64 30.68
CA ASN A 312 -30.02 -12.52 31.83
C ASN A 312 -31.13 -13.59 31.99
N GLY A 313 -30.84 -14.85 31.68
CA GLY A 313 -31.83 -15.94 31.67
C GLY A 313 -32.49 -16.28 33.00
N SER A 314 -31.93 -15.83 34.10
CA SER A 314 -32.58 -15.93 35.41
C SER A 314 -33.47 -14.73 35.73
N HIS A 315 -33.17 -13.55 35.19
CA HIS A 315 -33.87 -12.29 35.47
C HIS A 315 -33.90 -11.37 34.23
N PRO A 316 -34.71 -11.68 33.18
CA PRO A 316 -34.67 -10.95 31.90
C PRO A 316 -34.85 -9.43 31.96
N ASP A 317 -35.48 -8.90 33.01
CA ASP A 317 -35.70 -7.46 33.25
C ASP A 317 -34.63 -6.78 34.11
N ILE A 318 -33.52 -7.45 34.44
CA ILE A 318 -32.44 -6.90 35.27
C ILE A 318 -31.70 -5.73 34.59
N GLU A 319 -31.31 -4.74 35.40
CA GLU A 319 -30.52 -3.58 34.97
C GLU A 319 -29.07 -3.66 35.49
N PRO A 320 -28.03 -3.27 34.70
CA PRO A 320 -28.13 -2.72 33.35
C PRO A 320 -28.60 -3.75 32.32
N GLN A 321 -29.72 -3.45 31.64
CA GLN A 321 -30.25 -4.30 30.58
C GLN A 321 -29.39 -4.15 29.31
N SER A 322 -29.04 -5.25 28.65
CA SER A 322 -28.33 -5.23 27.35
C SER A 322 -29.05 -4.33 26.37
N ASN A 323 -28.34 -3.39 25.77
CA ASN A 323 -28.87 -2.41 24.83
C ASN A 323 -27.76 -1.80 23.93
N PRO A 324 -27.06 -2.61 23.13
CA PRO A 324 -26.06 -2.11 22.18
C PRO A 324 -26.70 -1.34 21.02
N THR A 325 -25.89 -0.54 20.34
CA THR A 325 -26.28 0.15 19.09
C THR A 325 -25.40 -0.32 17.93
N LEU A 326 -26.01 -0.99 16.96
CA LEU A 326 -25.35 -1.58 15.79
C LEU A 326 -25.78 -0.84 14.52
N ALA A 327 -24.83 -0.64 13.59
CA ALA A 327 -25.09 0.00 12.31
C ALA A 327 -24.28 -0.62 11.17
N ASN A 328 -24.85 -0.70 9.97
CA ASN A 328 -24.16 -1.17 8.76
C ASN A 328 -23.61 -2.60 8.93
N LEU A 329 -24.53 -3.55 8.97
CA LEU A 329 -24.26 -4.99 9.08
C LEU A 329 -24.68 -5.72 7.80
N THR A 330 -23.84 -6.65 7.34
CA THR A 330 -24.21 -7.64 6.32
C THR A 330 -24.10 -9.02 6.96
N ILE A 331 -25.21 -9.77 7.01
CA ILE A 331 -25.25 -11.14 7.53
C ILE A 331 -25.62 -12.09 6.38
N VAL A 332 -24.70 -13.01 6.08
CA VAL A 332 -24.87 -14.09 5.09
C VAL A 332 -24.88 -15.43 5.82
N GLY A 333 -26.07 -15.99 6.03
CA GLY A 333 -26.25 -17.34 6.55
C GLY A 333 -25.96 -18.40 5.49
N ASN A 334 -25.70 -19.64 5.92
CA ASN A 334 -25.46 -20.78 5.04
C ASN A 334 -26.63 -21.78 5.07
N ASN A 335 -26.41 -22.98 4.52
CA ASN A 335 -27.36 -24.08 4.44
C ASN A 335 -27.15 -25.15 5.52
N PHE A 336 -26.46 -24.84 6.63
CA PHE A 336 -26.28 -25.75 7.75
C PHE A 336 -27.62 -26.03 8.43
N LYS A 337 -27.87 -27.31 8.70
CA LYS A 337 -29.08 -27.78 9.35
C LYS A 337 -28.78 -28.96 10.27
N GLY A 338 -28.80 -28.71 11.57
CA GLY A 338 -28.41 -29.68 12.59
C GLY A 338 -29.58 -30.48 13.13
N THR A 339 -29.44 -30.98 14.36
CA THR A 339 -30.53 -31.59 15.14
C THR A 339 -31.07 -30.69 16.25
N ALA A 340 -30.46 -29.53 16.45
CA ALA A 340 -30.77 -28.56 17.50
C ALA A 340 -30.47 -27.12 17.05
N ASN A 341 -29.31 -26.91 16.40
CA ASN A 341 -28.87 -25.63 15.83
C ASN A 341 -29.00 -25.70 14.30
N ASP A 342 -29.48 -24.62 13.68
CA ASP A 342 -29.57 -24.41 12.23
C ASP A 342 -28.94 -23.03 11.94
N SER A 343 -28.46 -22.77 10.70
CA SER A 343 -27.96 -21.42 10.41
C SER A 343 -29.12 -20.41 10.41
N GLU A 344 -29.05 -19.40 11.29
CA GLU A 344 -30.12 -18.41 11.52
C GLU A 344 -29.58 -16.97 11.37
N GLY A 345 -30.47 -15.98 11.29
CA GLY A 345 -30.11 -14.58 11.05
C GLY A 345 -29.74 -13.83 12.33
N ILE A 346 -30.76 -13.34 13.02
CA ILE A 346 -30.66 -12.61 14.29
C ILE A 346 -31.67 -13.22 15.26
N TYR A 347 -31.23 -13.64 16.45
CA TYR A 347 -32.11 -14.10 17.53
C TYR A 347 -31.95 -13.20 18.75
N LEU A 348 -33.02 -12.50 19.15
CA LEU A 348 -33.03 -11.69 20.38
C LEU A 348 -33.81 -12.41 21.49
N ARG A 349 -33.21 -12.59 22.67
CA ARG A 349 -33.76 -13.41 23.77
C ARG A 349 -33.51 -12.79 25.14
N GLU A 350 -34.00 -13.48 26.18
CA GLU A 350 -33.70 -13.26 27.59
C GLU A 350 -33.89 -11.82 28.08
N GLY A 351 -34.78 -11.06 27.45
CA GLY A 351 -35.03 -9.66 27.77
C GLY A 351 -33.97 -8.67 27.28
N THR A 352 -33.19 -9.01 26.26
CA THR A 352 -32.29 -8.07 25.58
C THR A 352 -33.06 -6.90 24.95
N ALA A 353 -32.40 -5.75 24.82
CA ALA A 353 -32.80 -4.65 23.95
C ALA A 353 -31.67 -4.39 22.95
N ALA A 354 -31.96 -3.73 21.83
CA ALA A 354 -30.96 -3.40 20.82
C ALA A 354 -31.46 -2.30 19.89
N LYS A 355 -30.55 -1.49 19.35
CA LYS A 355 -30.84 -0.64 18.18
C LYS A 355 -30.01 -1.11 16.99
N ILE A 356 -30.65 -1.42 15.88
CA ILE A 356 -30.02 -2.00 14.70
C ILE A 356 -30.40 -1.16 13.47
N PHE A 357 -29.39 -0.66 12.75
CA PHE A 357 -29.54 0.28 11.64
C PHE A 357 -28.79 -0.19 10.38
N ASN A 358 -29.32 0.11 9.19
CA ASN A 358 -28.63 -0.16 7.91
C ASN A 358 -28.18 -1.62 7.77
N THR A 359 -28.97 -2.59 8.22
CA THR A 359 -28.61 -4.02 8.24
C THR A 359 -29.26 -4.78 7.09
N VAL A 360 -28.54 -5.73 6.49
CA VAL A 360 -29.12 -6.74 5.60
C VAL A 360 -28.84 -8.15 6.14
N VAL A 361 -29.86 -9.00 6.11
CA VAL A 361 -29.77 -10.43 6.45
C VAL A 361 -30.23 -11.24 5.24
N THR A 362 -29.43 -12.21 4.82
CA THR A 362 -29.67 -13.05 3.64
C THR A 362 -29.12 -14.47 3.86
N GLY A 363 -29.61 -15.43 3.08
CA GLY A 363 -29.06 -16.78 3.04
C GLY A 363 -29.84 -17.69 2.07
N PRO A 364 -29.40 -18.96 1.91
CA PRO A 364 -30.03 -19.92 1.01
C PRO A 364 -31.42 -20.38 1.49
N SER A 365 -32.08 -21.22 0.69
CA SER A 365 -33.42 -21.78 0.99
C SER A 365 -33.47 -22.76 2.16
N GLU A 366 -32.31 -23.20 2.64
CA GLU A 366 -32.12 -24.21 3.68
C GLU A 366 -31.85 -23.61 5.07
N MET A 367 -31.49 -22.31 5.10
CA MET A 367 -31.32 -21.49 6.29
C MET A 367 -32.60 -21.47 7.14
N GLY A 368 -32.47 -21.31 8.46
CA GLY A 368 -33.53 -20.89 9.36
C GLY A 368 -33.94 -19.43 9.14
N GLU A 369 -34.62 -18.83 10.11
CA GLU A 369 -35.24 -17.52 9.93
C GLU A 369 -34.24 -16.36 9.97
N CYS A 370 -34.50 -15.32 9.17
CA CYS A 370 -33.73 -14.07 9.16
C CYS A 370 -33.85 -13.30 10.50
N LEU A 371 -34.96 -13.47 11.22
CA LEU A 371 -35.19 -12.85 12.53
C LEU A 371 -36.11 -13.70 13.42
N GLU A 372 -35.68 -13.95 14.66
CA GLU A 372 -36.49 -14.46 15.77
C GLU A 372 -36.40 -13.53 16.99
N PHE A 373 -37.51 -13.35 17.71
CA PHE A 373 -37.51 -12.89 19.10
C PHE A 373 -38.08 -14.00 20.01
N GLU A 374 -37.45 -14.24 21.16
CA GLU A 374 -37.84 -15.29 22.10
C GLU A 374 -39.31 -15.20 22.56
N GLY A 375 -39.95 -16.37 22.58
CA GLY A 375 -41.24 -16.59 23.22
C GLY A 375 -41.16 -16.57 24.75
N GLY A 376 -42.04 -17.32 25.41
CA GLY A 376 -42.01 -17.47 26.87
C GLY A 376 -43.15 -18.32 27.41
N SER A 377 -43.30 -18.41 28.73
CA SER A 377 -44.39 -19.23 29.31
C SER A 377 -45.77 -18.60 29.07
N THR A 378 -45.93 -17.31 29.39
CA THR A 378 -47.16 -16.53 29.16
C THR A 378 -46.90 -15.09 28.68
N SER A 379 -45.64 -14.64 28.70
CA SER A 379 -45.15 -13.32 28.26
C SER A 379 -43.64 -13.43 28.03
N SER A 380 -43.04 -12.43 27.37
CA SER A 380 -41.61 -12.35 27.06
C SER A 380 -41.12 -10.92 27.28
N VAL A 381 -40.01 -10.74 28.00
CA VAL A 381 -39.44 -9.39 28.23
C VAL A 381 -38.85 -8.82 26.93
N THR A 382 -38.35 -9.67 26.03
CA THR A 382 -37.92 -9.25 24.69
C THR A 382 -39.10 -8.72 23.87
N VAL A 383 -40.27 -9.39 23.94
CA VAL A 383 -41.51 -8.90 23.31
C VAL A 383 -41.99 -7.59 23.96
N ASP A 384 -41.88 -7.43 25.27
CA ASP A 384 -42.20 -6.17 25.95
C ASP A 384 -41.21 -5.03 25.57
N ASN A 385 -39.93 -5.34 25.38
CA ASN A 385 -38.92 -4.41 24.87
C ASN A 385 -39.22 -3.99 23.42
N ALA A 386 -39.68 -4.92 22.56
CA ALA A 386 -40.10 -4.63 21.19
C ALA A 386 -41.36 -3.75 21.12
N ASN A 387 -42.34 -4.00 21.99
CA ASN A 387 -43.58 -3.21 22.07
C ASN A 387 -43.38 -1.83 22.76
N SER A 388 -42.30 -1.65 23.53
CA SER A 388 -41.97 -0.39 24.21
C SER A 388 -40.90 0.45 23.48
N ALA A 389 -40.50 0.04 22.27
CA ALA A 389 -39.44 0.67 21.46
C ALA A 389 -38.07 0.75 22.17
N LYS A 390 -37.80 -0.21 23.07
CA LYS A 390 -36.43 -0.52 23.54
C LYS A 390 -35.65 -1.28 22.48
N ILE A 391 -36.31 -2.17 21.72
CA ILE A 391 -35.75 -2.72 20.48
C ILE A 391 -36.16 -1.82 19.31
N VAL A 392 -35.20 -1.44 18.48
CA VAL A 392 -35.38 -0.57 17.30
C VAL A 392 -34.66 -1.19 16.11
N MET A 393 -35.37 -1.33 14.98
CA MET A 393 -34.81 -1.76 13.70
C MET A 393 -35.25 -0.78 12.62
N GLN A 394 -34.32 -0.09 11.96
CA GLN A 394 -34.62 0.87 10.88
C GLN A 394 -33.62 0.75 9.72
N ASN A 395 -34.09 0.96 8.48
CA ASN A 395 -33.32 0.69 7.26
C ASN A 395 -32.74 -0.75 7.25
N VAL A 396 -33.54 -1.72 7.71
CA VAL A 396 -33.19 -3.14 7.74
C VAL A 396 -33.86 -3.88 6.58
N VAL A 397 -33.13 -4.80 5.94
CA VAL A 397 -33.59 -5.61 4.82
C VAL A 397 -33.49 -7.09 5.17
N MET A 398 -34.62 -7.80 5.14
CA MET A 398 -34.66 -9.27 5.28
C MET A 398 -34.80 -9.92 3.90
N ALA A 399 -33.90 -10.84 3.58
CA ALA A 399 -33.77 -11.46 2.25
C ALA A 399 -33.42 -12.96 2.31
N CYS A 400 -33.92 -13.69 3.31
CA CYS A 400 -33.76 -15.14 3.39
C CYS A 400 -34.56 -15.83 2.27
N ASN A 401 -33.88 -16.67 1.47
CA ASN A 401 -34.46 -17.28 0.27
C ASN A 401 -35.32 -18.52 0.55
N ASN A 402 -35.51 -18.88 1.83
CA ASN A 402 -36.43 -19.92 2.30
C ASN A 402 -37.92 -19.49 2.21
N GLY A 403 -38.19 -18.18 2.24
CA GLY A 403 -39.55 -17.63 2.36
C GLY A 403 -40.05 -17.51 3.80
N GLU A 404 -39.24 -17.89 4.78
CA GLU A 404 -39.52 -17.86 6.22
C GLU A 404 -38.57 -16.84 6.86
N ASN A 405 -38.82 -15.54 6.61
CA ASN A 405 -37.95 -14.47 7.12
C ASN A 405 -38.12 -14.20 8.63
N PHE A 406 -39.22 -14.66 9.26
CA PHE A 406 -39.60 -14.28 10.63
C PHE A 406 -40.18 -15.44 11.43
N LYS A 407 -39.67 -15.66 12.65
CA LYS A 407 -40.14 -16.66 13.60
C LYS A 407 -40.96 -15.96 14.71
N ASN A 408 -42.28 -16.02 14.60
CA ASN A 408 -43.20 -15.35 15.53
C ASN A 408 -43.07 -15.90 16.97
N SER A 409 -42.75 -15.02 17.92
CA SER A 409 -42.67 -15.29 19.36
C SER A 409 -43.99 -15.84 19.90
N LYS A 410 -43.94 -16.93 20.67
CA LYS A 410 -45.13 -17.65 21.17
C LYS A 410 -45.08 -17.91 22.68
N ALA A 411 -46.26 -18.01 23.28
CA ALA A 411 -46.43 -18.56 24.62
C ALA A 411 -46.36 -20.10 24.59
N ALA A 412 -46.17 -20.73 25.76
CA ALA A 412 -46.08 -22.18 25.88
C ALA A 412 -47.38 -22.94 25.53
N ASP A 413 -48.51 -22.25 25.35
CA ASP A 413 -49.76 -22.82 24.81
C ASP A 413 -49.90 -22.72 23.28
N GLY A 414 -48.90 -22.13 22.61
CA GLY A 414 -48.87 -21.90 21.16
C GLY A 414 -49.55 -20.61 20.70
N SER A 415 -50.08 -19.78 21.60
CA SER A 415 -50.58 -18.45 21.24
C SER A 415 -49.43 -17.51 20.86
N VAL A 416 -49.67 -16.62 19.89
CA VAL A 416 -48.66 -15.66 19.41
C VAL A 416 -48.58 -14.47 20.37
N LEU A 417 -47.38 -14.20 20.88
CA LEU A 417 -47.06 -13.03 21.71
C LEU A 417 -46.68 -11.82 20.84
N LEU A 418 -45.97 -12.06 19.72
CA LEU A 418 -45.63 -11.04 18.73
C LEU A 418 -45.75 -11.61 17.32
N ASP A 419 -46.47 -10.89 16.47
CA ASP A 419 -46.42 -11.09 15.02
C ASP A 419 -45.24 -10.26 14.49
N LEU A 420 -44.14 -10.94 14.19
CA LEU A 420 -42.82 -10.34 14.02
C LEU A 420 -42.66 -9.75 12.61
N GLU A 421 -43.25 -10.36 11.59
CA GLU A 421 -43.38 -9.76 10.25
C GLU A 421 -44.21 -8.48 10.31
N ALA A 422 -45.35 -8.50 11.02
CA ALA A 422 -46.21 -7.33 11.17
C ALA A 422 -45.59 -6.21 12.02
N TRP A 423 -44.79 -6.55 13.05
CA TRP A 423 -44.02 -5.59 13.84
C TRP A 423 -42.90 -4.95 13.00
N PHE A 424 -42.10 -5.76 12.31
CA PHE A 424 -40.99 -5.31 11.48
C PHE A 424 -41.46 -4.40 10.33
N SER A 425 -42.56 -4.80 9.67
CA SER A 425 -43.16 -4.07 8.54
C SER A 425 -43.99 -2.84 8.95
N ALA A 426 -44.15 -2.57 10.25
CA ALA A 426 -44.77 -1.34 10.73
C ALA A 426 -43.81 -0.14 10.67
N GLU A 427 -42.49 -0.39 10.64
CA GLU A 427 -41.48 0.63 10.40
C GLU A 427 -41.22 0.79 8.90
N SER A 428 -41.62 1.95 8.37
CA SER A 428 -41.62 2.28 6.94
C SER A 428 -40.25 2.33 6.25
N SER A 429 -39.14 2.34 7.01
CA SER A 429 -37.77 2.27 6.48
C SER A 429 -37.25 0.85 6.30
N ASN A 430 -37.93 -0.16 6.86
CA ASN A 430 -37.57 -1.57 6.70
C ASN A 430 -38.19 -2.17 5.43
N SER A 431 -37.60 -3.27 4.93
CA SER A 431 -38.19 -4.00 3.80
C SER A 431 -37.87 -5.50 3.82
N ILE A 432 -38.68 -6.26 3.07
CA ILE A 432 -38.47 -7.67 2.78
C ILE A 432 -38.22 -7.78 1.28
N SER A 433 -37.14 -8.46 0.87
CA SER A 433 -36.78 -8.60 -0.55
C SER A 433 -36.53 -10.06 -0.93
N THR A 434 -36.78 -10.40 -2.19
CA THR A 434 -36.40 -11.70 -2.78
C THR A 434 -35.09 -11.62 -3.57
N SER A 435 -34.40 -10.48 -3.56
CA SER A 435 -33.05 -10.32 -4.11
C SER A 435 -32.42 -9.02 -3.62
N ILE A 436 -31.13 -9.05 -3.30
CA ILE A 436 -30.36 -7.90 -2.81
C ILE A 436 -29.08 -7.64 -3.63
N LEU A 437 -28.83 -8.44 -4.67
CA LEU A 437 -27.69 -8.30 -5.60
C LEU A 437 -26.34 -8.13 -4.89
N LEU A 438 -25.98 -9.09 -4.04
CA LEU A 438 -24.60 -9.25 -3.57
C LEU A 438 -23.82 -10.12 -4.57
N ASP A 439 -22.50 -9.89 -4.67
CA ASP A 439 -21.57 -10.75 -5.40
C ASP A 439 -21.05 -11.93 -4.55
N GLU A 440 -20.15 -12.74 -5.11
CA GLU A 440 -19.56 -13.92 -4.43
C GLU A 440 -18.65 -13.55 -3.22
N SER A 441 -18.29 -12.27 -3.08
CA SER A 441 -17.58 -11.71 -1.93
C SER A 441 -18.52 -11.07 -0.89
N GLY A 442 -19.84 -11.07 -1.14
CA GLY A 442 -20.84 -10.41 -0.30
C GLY A 442 -20.87 -8.88 -0.43
N GLN A 443 -20.21 -8.30 -1.44
CA GLN A 443 -20.29 -6.86 -1.74
C GLN A 443 -21.55 -6.57 -2.58
N PRO A 444 -22.33 -5.50 -2.32
CA PRO A 444 -23.48 -5.15 -3.14
C PRO A 444 -23.07 -4.61 -4.51
N ASP A 445 -23.75 -5.05 -5.57
CA ASP A 445 -23.53 -4.52 -6.92
C ASP A 445 -24.07 -3.09 -7.08
N SER A 446 -23.68 -2.42 -8.17
CA SER A 446 -24.07 -1.02 -8.44
C SER A 446 -25.57 -0.78 -8.70
N ASN A 447 -26.37 -1.82 -8.83
CA ASN A 447 -27.83 -1.80 -8.98
C ASN A 447 -28.57 -2.34 -7.74
N SER A 448 -27.83 -2.78 -6.70
CA SER A 448 -28.38 -3.36 -5.49
C SER A 448 -29.35 -2.40 -4.79
N PRO A 449 -30.51 -2.88 -4.29
CA PRO A 449 -31.46 -2.07 -3.54
C PRO A 449 -30.90 -1.57 -2.19
N LEU A 450 -29.70 -2.00 -1.80
CA LEU A 450 -29.00 -1.55 -0.60
C LEU A 450 -28.25 -0.21 -0.82
N VAL A 451 -27.90 0.12 -2.07
CA VAL A 451 -27.12 1.32 -2.43
C VAL A 451 -28.03 2.55 -2.41
N GLY A 452 -27.62 3.60 -1.68
CA GLY A 452 -28.42 4.84 -1.53
C GLY A 452 -29.66 4.70 -0.63
N ALA A 453 -29.83 3.56 0.06
CA ALA A 453 -30.99 3.24 0.91
C ALA A 453 -30.74 3.37 2.43
N GLY A 454 -29.50 3.64 2.85
CA GLY A 454 -29.11 3.75 4.26
C GLY A 454 -29.48 5.08 4.90
N GLN A 455 -29.73 5.07 6.22
CA GLN A 455 -29.83 6.29 7.02
C GLN A 455 -28.48 6.72 7.58
N ASN A 456 -28.35 8.02 7.83
CA ASN A 456 -27.14 8.61 8.40
C ASN A 456 -27.15 8.47 9.95
N VAL A 457 -26.69 7.31 10.44
CA VAL A 457 -26.71 6.96 11.87
C VAL A 457 -25.90 7.93 12.74
N ALA A 458 -24.84 8.53 12.19
CA ALA A 458 -24.05 9.59 12.83
C ALA A 458 -24.91 10.78 13.30
N ASN A 459 -25.97 11.10 12.55
CA ASN A 459 -26.91 12.18 12.83
C ASN A 459 -28.13 11.74 13.66
N THR A 460 -28.47 10.45 13.71
CA THR A 460 -29.66 9.95 14.42
C THR A 460 -29.35 9.35 15.80
N GLN A 461 -28.13 8.83 16.01
CA GLN A 461 -27.66 8.30 17.30
C GLN A 461 -26.55 9.18 17.89
N ASP A 462 -25.29 8.98 17.49
CA ASP A 462 -24.16 9.79 17.92
C ASP A 462 -22.93 9.66 16.98
N GLY A 463 -21.96 10.55 17.17
CA GLY A 463 -20.75 10.67 16.34
C GLY A 463 -19.70 9.57 16.52
N PHE A 464 -19.98 8.45 17.19
CA PHE A 464 -19.23 7.22 16.96
C PHE A 464 -19.45 6.70 15.53
N PHE A 465 -20.68 6.82 15.01
CA PHE A 465 -21.03 6.24 13.71
C PHE A 465 -20.54 7.13 12.56
N ASP A 466 -20.04 6.50 11.49
CA ASP A 466 -19.69 7.18 10.24
C ASP A 466 -20.94 7.46 9.39
N SER A 467 -20.87 8.55 8.64
CA SER A 467 -21.96 9.06 7.80
C SER A 467 -21.98 8.38 6.44
N VAL A 468 -22.79 7.32 6.30
CA VAL A 468 -23.02 6.61 5.03
C VAL A 468 -24.48 6.70 4.55
N ASP A 469 -24.71 6.30 3.30
CA ASP A 469 -26.01 6.28 2.60
C ASP A 469 -26.41 4.89 2.07
N PHE A 470 -25.72 3.82 2.47
CA PHE A 470 -26.03 2.43 2.07
C PHE A 470 -26.44 1.54 3.25
N ILE A 471 -27.16 0.48 2.94
CA ILE A 471 -27.50 -0.65 3.82
C ILE A 471 -26.42 -1.73 3.63
N GLY A 472 -26.08 -2.47 4.70
CA GLY A 472 -24.98 -3.44 4.69
C GLY A 472 -23.68 -2.87 5.26
N ALA A 473 -22.70 -3.74 5.48
CA ALA A 473 -21.39 -3.39 6.03
C ALA A 473 -20.42 -2.80 4.98
N ILE A 474 -20.72 -2.93 3.69
CA ILE A 474 -19.79 -2.64 2.60
C ILE A 474 -20.52 -1.85 1.50
N SER A 475 -19.84 -0.86 0.91
CA SER A 475 -20.36 -0.08 -0.21
C SER A 475 -20.10 -0.74 -1.56
N SER A 476 -20.86 -0.41 -2.60
CA SER A 476 -20.67 -0.97 -3.95
C SER A 476 -19.43 -0.46 -4.71
N THR A 477 -18.57 0.35 -4.08
CA THR A 477 -17.38 0.96 -4.70
C THR A 477 -16.12 0.92 -3.82
N ASN A 478 -16.23 0.48 -2.57
CA ASN A 478 -15.12 0.38 -1.62
C ASN A 478 -15.36 -0.78 -0.66
N ASP A 479 -14.49 -1.79 -0.73
CA ASP A 479 -14.42 -2.91 0.20
C ASP A 479 -13.21 -2.74 1.14
N TRP A 480 -13.50 -2.40 2.39
CA TRP A 480 -12.52 -2.11 3.43
C TRP A 480 -11.86 -3.38 4.02
N ARG A 481 -12.29 -4.58 3.63
CA ARG A 481 -11.66 -5.87 4.03
C ARG A 481 -10.36 -6.14 3.26
N GLN A 482 -10.21 -5.53 2.09
CA GLN A 482 -9.17 -5.87 1.11
C GLN A 482 -7.74 -5.58 1.61
N GLY A 483 -6.83 -6.49 1.27
CA GLY A 483 -5.39 -6.43 1.57
C GLY A 483 -4.98 -6.87 2.97
N TRP A 484 -5.90 -6.94 3.94
CA TRP A 484 -5.55 -7.22 5.34
C TRP A 484 -6.29 -8.41 5.96
N ALA A 485 -7.53 -8.69 5.55
CA ALA A 485 -8.33 -9.79 6.08
C ALA A 485 -8.06 -11.10 5.32
N PHE A 486 -8.06 -12.22 6.05
CA PHE A 486 -8.02 -13.58 5.50
C PHE A 486 -9.25 -13.84 4.64
N GLY A 487 -9.02 -14.37 3.43
CA GLY A 487 -10.03 -14.47 2.37
C GLY A 487 -10.17 -13.21 1.49
N PHE A 488 -9.60 -12.07 1.90
CA PHE A 488 -9.70 -10.78 1.21
C PHE A 488 -8.31 -10.18 0.93
N GLY A 489 -7.36 -11.01 0.50
CA GLY A 489 -6.01 -10.58 0.11
C GLY A 489 -5.02 -10.28 1.25
N GLY A 490 -5.38 -10.54 2.51
CA GLY A 490 -4.47 -10.46 3.66
C GLY A 490 -4.64 -11.63 4.64
N GLY A 491 -4.28 -11.45 5.91
CA GLY A 491 -4.51 -12.40 7.01
C GLY A 491 -3.84 -13.78 6.92
N VAL A 492 -2.98 -13.98 5.92
CA VAL A 492 -2.22 -15.22 5.70
C VAL A 492 -0.90 -15.20 6.47
N VAL A 493 -0.58 -16.28 7.18
CA VAL A 493 0.65 -16.41 7.99
C VAL A 493 1.85 -16.80 7.14
N THR A 494 1.62 -17.78 6.27
CA THR A 494 2.42 -17.94 5.05
C THR A 494 2.11 -16.78 4.10
N ALA A 495 3.07 -16.34 3.28
CA ALA A 495 2.69 -15.68 2.04
C ALA A 495 1.80 -16.67 1.25
N ALA A 496 0.74 -16.18 0.61
CA ALA A 496 -0.31 -17.02 -0.01
C ALA A 496 0.33 -18.18 -0.80
N ALA A 497 -0.07 -19.42 -0.47
CA ALA A 497 0.59 -20.63 -0.95
C ALA A 497 0.75 -20.58 -2.47
N GLU A 498 2.00 -20.47 -2.91
CA GLU A 498 2.30 -20.02 -4.26
C GLU A 498 1.72 -20.97 -5.30
N VAL A 499 1.31 -20.42 -6.44
CA VAL A 499 1.02 -21.23 -7.63
C VAL A 499 2.29 -22.01 -7.93
N GLN A 500 2.28 -23.33 -7.66
CA GLN A 500 3.46 -24.17 -7.82
C GLN A 500 3.69 -24.44 -9.31
N GLY A 501 4.30 -23.46 -9.98
CA GLY A 501 4.35 -23.35 -11.42
C GLY A 501 4.11 -21.91 -11.86
N CYS A 502 3.65 -21.75 -13.10
CA CYS A 502 3.56 -20.45 -13.74
C CYS A 502 2.13 -19.90 -13.73
N PRO A 503 1.94 -18.58 -13.50
CA PRO A 503 0.61 -17.97 -13.46
C PRO A 503 -0.10 -18.07 -14.81
N THR A 504 -1.44 -18.17 -14.77
CA THR A 504 -2.31 -18.20 -15.96
C THR A 504 -2.02 -17.01 -16.86
N GLY A 505 -1.75 -17.26 -18.15
CA GLY A 505 -1.26 -16.26 -19.10
C GLY A 505 0.23 -16.41 -19.44
N THR A 506 0.98 -17.19 -18.66
CA THR A 506 2.39 -17.55 -18.92
C THR A 506 2.54 -19.07 -19.13
N SER A 507 3.74 -19.53 -19.52
CA SER A 507 4.01 -20.96 -19.73
C SER A 507 5.33 -21.42 -19.11
N ALA A 508 5.33 -22.57 -18.45
CA ALA A 508 6.52 -23.10 -17.78
C ALA A 508 7.58 -23.57 -18.80
N ILE A 509 8.82 -23.12 -18.60
CA ILE A 509 10.01 -23.59 -19.31
C ILE A 509 11.04 -24.19 -18.33
N SER A 510 12.16 -24.71 -18.84
CA SER A 510 13.26 -25.16 -17.98
C SER A 510 13.78 -23.99 -17.12
N PRO A 511 14.00 -24.18 -15.81
CA PRO A 511 14.68 -23.23 -14.94
C PRO A 511 15.97 -22.67 -15.55
N ILE A 512 16.09 -21.34 -15.65
CA ILE A 512 17.25 -20.67 -16.27
C ILE A 512 18.52 -20.79 -15.41
N ASP A 513 18.35 -20.73 -14.09
CA ASP A 513 19.37 -20.98 -13.04
C ASP A 513 19.52 -22.50 -12.71
N GLY A 514 18.68 -23.34 -13.29
CA GLY A 514 18.60 -24.78 -12.99
C GLY A 514 17.80 -25.15 -11.73
N VAL A 515 17.18 -24.19 -11.03
CA VAL A 515 16.48 -24.43 -9.75
C VAL A 515 15.13 -23.72 -9.63
N THR A 516 15.05 -22.44 -10.00
CA THR A 516 13.86 -21.59 -9.83
C THR A 516 12.90 -21.74 -11.01
N THR A 517 11.61 -21.92 -10.70
CA THR A 517 10.54 -22.00 -11.70
C THR A 517 10.62 -20.83 -12.68
N THR A 518 10.78 -21.12 -13.97
CA THR A 518 10.92 -20.09 -15.01
C THR A 518 9.70 -20.08 -15.94
N CYS A 519 9.11 -18.90 -16.11
CA CYS A 519 7.79 -18.70 -16.70
C CYS A 519 7.86 -17.75 -17.90
N GLN A 520 7.59 -18.29 -19.09
CA GLN A 520 7.71 -17.57 -20.35
C GLN A 520 6.45 -16.74 -20.67
N LEU A 521 6.65 -15.48 -21.04
CA LEU A 521 5.66 -14.59 -21.66
C LEU A 521 5.94 -14.48 -23.17
N THR A 522 4.89 -14.26 -23.97
CA THR A 522 4.99 -14.16 -25.45
C THR A 522 3.86 -13.31 -26.02
N GLY A 523 4.16 -12.34 -26.89
CA GLY A 523 3.16 -11.60 -27.64
C GLY A 523 2.22 -10.79 -26.74
N HIS A 524 0.94 -10.70 -27.12
CA HIS A 524 -0.01 -9.76 -26.52
C HIS A 524 -0.74 -10.35 -25.31
N LEU A 525 -0.51 -9.74 -24.15
CA LEU A 525 -1.17 -10.01 -22.87
C LEU A 525 -2.49 -9.23 -22.83
N THR A 526 -3.54 -9.75 -23.46
CA THR A 526 -4.86 -9.10 -23.61
C THR A 526 -5.79 -9.32 -22.40
N ALA A 527 -5.21 -9.53 -21.21
CA ALA A 527 -5.90 -9.71 -19.94
C ALA A 527 -4.92 -9.44 -18.79
N ASP A 528 -5.43 -9.01 -17.64
CA ASP A 528 -4.61 -8.68 -16.47
C ASP A 528 -3.79 -9.89 -15.99
N LEU A 529 -2.52 -9.63 -15.65
CA LEU A 529 -1.55 -10.65 -15.28
C LEU A 529 -0.70 -10.18 -14.09
N THR A 530 -0.58 -11.02 -13.07
CA THR A 530 0.32 -10.80 -11.93
C THR A 530 1.53 -11.72 -12.01
N LEU A 531 2.72 -11.14 -11.94
CA LEU A 531 4.00 -11.85 -11.87
C LEU A 531 4.49 -11.90 -10.41
N THR A 532 4.63 -13.12 -9.89
CA THR A 532 4.95 -13.39 -8.48
C THR A 532 6.45 -13.48 -8.17
N ALA A 533 6.85 -13.08 -6.96
CA ALA A 533 8.25 -12.81 -6.59
C ALA A 533 9.18 -14.02 -6.38
N LYS A 534 8.74 -15.27 -6.62
CA LYS A 534 9.61 -16.47 -6.59
C LYS A 534 9.61 -17.30 -7.88
N ASN A 535 9.04 -16.74 -8.94
CA ASN A 535 9.24 -17.21 -10.32
C ASN A 535 10.21 -16.25 -11.03
N ILE A 536 11.04 -16.79 -11.92
CA ILE A 536 11.79 -15.98 -12.89
C ILE A 536 10.95 -15.91 -14.17
N TYR A 537 10.85 -14.74 -14.81
CA TYR A 537 10.02 -14.57 -16.00
C TYR A 537 10.84 -14.32 -17.26
N ALA A 538 10.55 -15.08 -18.31
CA ALA A 538 11.30 -15.05 -19.56
C ALA A 538 10.48 -14.37 -20.67
N LEU A 539 10.95 -13.23 -21.17
CA LEU A 539 10.42 -12.63 -22.41
C LEU A 539 10.86 -13.49 -23.61
N ASN A 540 10.03 -13.59 -24.64
CA ASN A 540 10.31 -14.42 -25.81
C ASN A 540 9.62 -13.84 -27.05
N GLY A 541 10.40 -13.21 -27.92
CA GLY A 541 9.96 -12.19 -28.84
C GLY A 541 9.50 -10.92 -28.09
N PRO A 542 8.95 -9.95 -28.84
CA PRO A 542 8.23 -8.83 -28.27
C PRO A 542 7.07 -9.31 -27.39
N VAL A 543 6.90 -8.70 -26.23
CA VAL A 543 5.77 -8.93 -25.32
C VAL A 543 5.04 -7.61 -25.14
N PHE A 544 3.73 -7.59 -25.40
CA PHE A 544 2.88 -6.39 -25.32
C PHE A 544 1.86 -6.53 -24.19
N VAL A 545 1.73 -5.51 -23.34
CA VAL A 545 0.63 -5.42 -22.37
C VAL A 545 -0.58 -4.79 -23.05
N GLY A 546 -1.62 -5.59 -23.34
CA GLY A 546 -2.78 -5.23 -24.16
C GLY A 546 -2.44 -4.81 -25.60
N ASN A 547 -3.46 -4.41 -26.36
CA ASN A 547 -3.30 -3.85 -27.71
C ASN A 547 -3.40 -2.32 -27.69
N ASP A 548 -2.97 -1.65 -28.76
CA ASP A 548 -3.18 -0.21 -28.87
C ASP A 548 -4.68 0.14 -28.90
N LYS A 549 -5.17 0.76 -27.81
CA LYS A 549 -6.56 1.25 -27.68
C LYS A 549 -7.63 0.18 -27.89
N ALA A 550 -7.26 -1.06 -27.62
CA ALA A 550 -8.09 -2.26 -27.64
C ALA A 550 -7.53 -3.27 -26.62
N ASP A 551 -8.39 -4.09 -26.04
CA ASP A 551 -7.99 -5.21 -25.17
C ASP A 551 -6.94 -4.83 -24.09
N SER A 552 -7.12 -3.64 -23.51
CA SER A 552 -6.22 -3.03 -22.51
C SER A 552 -6.08 -3.91 -21.27
N ALA A 553 -4.85 -4.05 -20.75
CA ALA A 553 -4.54 -4.92 -19.63
C ALA A 553 -3.61 -4.26 -18.59
N VAL A 554 -3.59 -4.81 -17.38
CA VAL A 554 -2.67 -4.44 -16.31
C VAL A 554 -1.68 -5.57 -16.04
N LEU A 555 -0.38 -5.29 -16.28
CA LEU A 555 0.71 -6.16 -15.85
C LEU A 555 1.18 -5.74 -14.45
N THR A 556 0.82 -6.52 -13.43
CA THR A 556 1.26 -6.32 -12.04
C THR A 556 2.50 -7.16 -11.77
N ILE A 557 3.50 -6.58 -11.09
CA ILE A 557 4.78 -7.26 -10.81
C ILE A 557 5.10 -7.09 -9.32
N GLU A 558 5.28 -8.20 -8.61
CA GLU A 558 5.58 -8.21 -7.17
C GLU A 558 7.03 -7.79 -6.87
N ALA A 559 7.26 -7.18 -5.70
CA ALA A 559 8.57 -6.76 -5.24
C ALA A 559 9.55 -7.94 -5.07
N GLY A 560 10.66 -7.91 -5.79
CA GLY A 560 11.64 -9.00 -5.85
C GLY A 560 11.49 -9.93 -7.06
N THR A 561 10.51 -9.70 -7.93
CA THR A 561 10.39 -10.45 -9.20
C THR A 561 11.52 -10.11 -10.15
N THR A 562 12.10 -11.13 -10.79
CA THR A 562 13.09 -10.97 -11.87
C THR A 562 12.50 -11.37 -13.22
N LEU A 563 12.65 -10.50 -14.21
CA LEU A 563 12.33 -10.71 -15.61
C LEU A 563 13.63 -10.73 -16.44
N TYR A 564 13.66 -11.44 -17.56
CA TYR A 564 14.79 -11.40 -18.47
C TYR A 564 14.43 -11.60 -19.95
N GLY A 565 15.20 -10.97 -20.84
CA GLY A 565 15.22 -11.29 -22.26
C GLY A 565 16.04 -12.56 -22.51
N ARG A 566 15.50 -13.53 -23.25
CA ARG A 566 16.20 -14.80 -23.59
C ARG A 566 17.23 -14.64 -24.71
N SER A 567 17.17 -13.51 -25.41
CA SER A 567 17.96 -13.12 -26.56
C SER A 567 17.79 -11.61 -26.79
N GLY A 568 18.66 -11.03 -27.63
CA GLY A 568 18.64 -9.60 -27.95
C GLY A 568 17.27 -9.04 -28.34
N ALA A 569 16.54 -9.74 -29.23
CA ALA A 569 15.27 -9.28 -29.79
C ALA A 569 14.04 -9.45 -28.86
N ASP A 570 14.26 -9.69 -27.56
CA ASP A 570 13.19 -9.82 -26.56
C ASP A 570 13.08 -8.52 -25.74
N TYR A 571 11.87 -7.96 -25.64
CA TYR A 571 11.58 -6.71 -24.93
C TYR A 571 10.12 -6.62 -24.49
N LEU A 572 9.80 -5.68 -23.59
CA LEU A 572 8.46 -5.50 -23.02
C LEU A 572 7.87 -4.14 -23.39
N VAL A 573 6.73 -4.14 -24.08
CA VAL A 573 5.95 -2.96 -24.47
C VAL A 573 4.70 -2.84 -23.61
N VAL A 574 4.41 -1.65 -23.08
CA VAL A 574 3.13 -1.31 -22.45
C VAL A 574 2.34 -0.44 -23.42
N SER A 575 1.31 -1.01 -24.05
CA SER A 575 0.46 -0.33 -25.05
C SER A 575 -0.31 0.85 -24.45
N ARG A 576 -0.72 1.81 -25.28
CA ARG A 576 -1.63 2.90 -24.84
C ARG A 576 -2.92 2.31 -24.27
N ASP A 577 -3.42 2.94 -23.21
CA ASP A 577 -4.57 2.54 -22.39
C ASP A 577 -4.35 1.31 -21.49
N SER A 578 -3.28 0.52 -21.71
CA SER A 578 -2.78 -0.52 -20.78
C SER A 578 -1.88 0.07 -19.68
N LYS A 579 -1.54 -0.73 -18.66
CA LYS A 579 -0.71 -0.29 -17.52
C LYS A 579 0.29 -1.34 -17.04
N ILE A 580 1.40 -0.86 -16.48
CA ILE A 580 2.31 -1.66 -15.64
C ILE A 580 2.19 -1.23 -14.17
N GLN A 581 2.27 -2.17 -13.24
CA GLN A 581 2.30 -1.92 -11.80
C GLN A 581 3.50 -2.63 -11.18
N ALA A 582 4.70 -2.16 -11.52
CA ALA A 582 5.96 -2.62 -10.96
C ALA A 582 6.22 -1.87 -9.64
N ASN A 583 5.76 -2.44 -8.53
CA ASN A 583 5.87 -1.85 -7.19
C ASN A 583 6.89 -2.61 -6.34
N GLY A 584 8.17 -2.42 -6.66
CA GLY A 584 9.29 -2.91 -5.87
C GLY A 584 9.45 -2.18 -4.53
N SER A 585 10.49 -2.55 -3.79
CA SER A 585 10.89 -1.91 -2.53
C SER A 585 12.41 -1.86 -2.39
N GLN A 586 12.94 -0.99 -1.53
CA GLN A 586 14.40 -0.85 -1.34
C GLN A 586 15.12 -2.18 -1.02
N SER A 587 14.49 -3.10 -0.29
CA SER A 587 15.06 -4.42 0.05
C SER A 587 14.65 -5.55 -0.90
N LYS A 588 13.80 -5.26 -1.89
CA LYS A 588 13.33 -6.17 -2.94
C LYS A 588 12.98 -5.35 -4.20
N PRO A 589 13.99 -4.86 -4.95
CA PRO A 589 13.73 -4.22 -6.25
C PRO A 589 13.14 -5.24 -7.24
N ILE A 590 12.55 -4.74 -8.32
CA ILE A 590 12.16 -5.55 -9.48
C ILE A 590 13.27 -5.43 -10.51
N THR A 591 13.79 -6.56 -10.99
CA THR A 591 14.94 -6.59 -11.90
C THR A 591 14.51 -7.06 -13.29
N PHE A 592 14.89 -6.31 -14.31
CA PHE A 592 14.84 -6.72 -15.71
C PHE A 592 16.28 -6.85 -16.23
N THR A 593 16.66 -7.99 -16.81
CA THR A 593 18.06 -8.28 -17.17
C THR A 593 18.20 -9.22 -18.38
N SER A 594 19.41 -9.66 -18.70
CA SER A 594 19.71 -10.62 -19.77
C SER A 594 19.64 -12.08 -19.29
N SER A 595 19.63 -13.02 -20.25
CA SER A 595 19.72 -14.44 -19.91
C SER A 595 21.09 -14.86 -19.39
N GLU A 596 22.13 -14.12 -19.76
CA GLU A 596 23.54 -14.32 -19.46
C GLU A 596 23.81 -14.01 -17.98
N ASP A 597 23.27 -12.89 -17.47
CA ASP A 597 23.32 -12.49 -16.05
C ASP A 597 22.79 -13.61 -15.14
N LEU A 598 21.58 -14.11 -15.43
CA LEU A 598 20.91 -15.13 -14.61
C LEU A 598 21.58 -16.52 -14.63
N LYS A 599 22.48 -16.79 -15.59
CA LYS A 599 23.30 -18.01 -15.60
C LYS A 599 24.66 -17.82 -14.91
N GLY A 600 25.05 -16.58 -14.59
CA GLY A 600 26.43 -16.23 -14.26
C GLY A 600 27.39 -16.38 -15.44
N GLU A 601 26.92 -16.16 -16.68
CA GLU A 601 27.77 -16.05 -17.87
C GLU A 601 28.41 -14.64 -17.94
N ALA A 602 29.22 -14.37 -18.97
CA ALA A 602 29.81 -13.05 -19.14
C ALA A 602 28.75 -12.07 -19.66
N THR A 603 28.36 -11.10 -18.83
CA THR A 603 27.43 -10.03 -19.21
C THR A 603 28.12 -8.95 -20.04
N SER A 604 27.28 -8.22 -20.77
CA SER A 604 27.60 -7.01 -21.52
C SER A 604 26.29 -6.26 -21.74
N ALA A 605 26.39 -4.99 -22.07
CA ALA A 605 25.32 -4.26 -22.71
C ALA A 605 24.81 -4.94 -24.00
N GLY A 606 23.59 -4.59 -24.42
CA GLY A 606 22.99 -5.04 -25.68
C GLY A 606 22.61 -6.52 -25.71
N GLN A 607 22.19 -7.10 -24.59
CA GLN A 607 21.82 -8.52 -24.50
C GLN A 607 20.30 -8.77 -24.58
N TRP A 608 19.48 -7.72 -24.45
CA TRP A 608 18.04 -7.71 -24.71
C TRP A 608 17.55 -6.28 -25.05
N GLY A 609 16.28 -6.10 -25.43
CA GLY A 609 15.75 -4.86 -26.00
C GLY A 609 15.03 -3.90 -25.04
N GLY A 610 15.19 -4.05 -23.72
CA GLY A 610 14.71 -3.06 -22.74
C GLY A 610 13.18 -2.96 -22.57
N LEU A 611 12.74 -1.80 -22.06
CA LEU A 611 11.35 -1.49 -21.69
C LEU A 611 10.79 -0.34 -22.53
N VAL A 612 9.58 -0.49 -23.05
CA VAL A 612 8.90 0.53 -23.86
C VAL A 612 7.54 0.87 -23.25
N LEU A 613 7.37 2.07 -22.70
CA LEU A 613 6.10 2.53 -22.13
C LEU A 613 5.44 3.54 -23.09
N LEU A 614 4.20 3.28 -23.48
CA LEU A 614 3.46 4.08 -24.46
C LEU A 614 2.26 4.78 -23.79
N GLY A 615 2.04 6.06 -24.10
CA GLY A 615 0.96 6.87 -23.53
C GLY A 615 0.26 7.80 -24.52
N ASN A 616 -0.76 8.49 -24.01
CA ASN A 616 -1.66 9.39 -24.74
C ASN A 616 -1.30 10.88 -24.67
N ALA A 617 -0.14 11.25 -24.11
CA ALA A 617 0.29 12.65 -24.03
C ALA A 617 0.75 13.20 -25.38
N GLN A 618 0.93 14.52 -25.47
CA GLN A 618 1.24 15.17 -26.74
C GLN A 618 2.72 15.01 -27.13
N SER A 619 2.93 14.59 -28.38
CA SER A 619 4.20 14.66 -29.10
C SER A 619 4.07 15.63 -30.28
N ASN A 620 5.14 16.35 -30.60
CA ASN A 620 5.16 17.29 -31.72
C ASN A 620 5.11 16.59 -33.09
N LYS A 621 5.43 15.28 -33.18
CA LYS A 621 5.29 14.49 -34.43
C LYS A 621 3.84 14.11 -34.72
N CYS A 622 2.92 14.28 -33.78
CA CYS A 622 1.50 14.02 -34.00
C CYS A 622 0.95 14.82 -35.21
N PRO A 623 0.07 14.23 -36.05
CA PRO A 623 -0.54 14.92 -37.18
C PRO A 623 -1.33 16.17 -36.78
N THR A 624 -1.20 17.23 -37.57
CA THR A 624 -1.89 18.52 -37.34
C THR A 624 -3.12 18.72 -38.24
N ASP A 625 -3.49 17.72 -39.04
CA ASP A 625 -4.64 17.74 -39.96
C ASP A 625 -5.95 17.23 -39.32
N GLY A 626 -5.88 16.70 -38.10
CA GLY A 626 -7.01 16.12 -37.36
C GLY A 626 -7.16 14.60 -37.49
N SER A 627 -6.20 13.90 -38.12
CA SER A 627 -6.07 12.45 -37.96
C SER A 627 -5.60 12.08 -36.54
N ALA A 628 -5.86 10.85 -36.11
CA ALA A 628 -5.43 10.38 -34.80
C ALA A 628 -3.89 10.27 -34.73
N CYS A 629 -3.30 10.68 -33.60
CA CYS A 629 -1.88 10.46 -33.37
C CYS A 629 -1.61 8.97 -33.12
N SER A 630 -0.60 8.42 -33.78
CA SER A 630 -0.21 7.01 -33.70
C SER A 630 1.23 6.88 -34.21
N LEU A 631 2.18 7.26 -33.37
CA LEU A 631 3.60 7.32 -33.71
C LEU A 631 4.24 5.99 -33.37
N GLN A 632 4.77 5.27 -34.36
CA GLN A 632 5.53 4.03 -34.14
C GLN A 632 6.86 4.36 -33.46
N VAL A 633 7.25 3.58 -32.44
CA VAL A 633 8.59 3.63 -31.84
C VAL A 633 9.61 2.95 -32.77
N GLU A 634 10.79 3.53 -32.89
CA GLU A 634 11.98 2.99 -33.57
C GLU A 634 12.34 1.59 -33.00
N GLY A 635 12.95 0.69 -33.78
CA GLY A 635 13.31 -0.68 -33.34
C GLY A 635 12.14 -1.66 -33.05
N ALA A 636 11.00 -1.17 -32.55
CA ALA A 636 9.90 -1.98 -32.02
C ALA A 636 8.95 -2.54 -33.11
N GLU A 637 8.24 -3.62 -32.78
CA GLU A 637 7.29 -4.31 -33.69
C GLU A 637 6.10 -3.40 -34.07
N GLU A 638 5.54 -3.63 -35.27
CA GLU A 638 4.41 -2.86 -35.83
C GLU A 638 3.19 -2.89 -34.89
N GLY A 639 2.89 -1.75 -34.27
CA GLY A 639 1.85 -1.63 -33.24
C GLY A 639 2.35 -1.09 -31.90
N ALA A 640 3.66 -0.97 -31.70
CA ALA A 640 4.25 -0.18 -30.61
C ALA A 640 4.09 1.32 -30.89
N VAL A 641 2.86 1.83 -30.74
CA VAL A 641 2.49 3.20 -31.10
C VAL A 641 2.11 4.09 -29.91
N PHE A 642 2.58 5.34 -29.92
CA PHE A 642 2.34 6.34 -28.87
C PHE A 642 1.67 7.63 -29.36
N GLY A 643 1.39 8.53 -28.40
CA GLY A 643 0.99 9.91 -28.60
C GLY A 643 -0.53 10.13 -28.56
N GLY A 644 -0.95 11.36 -28.28
CA GLY A 644 -2.35 11.73 -28.23
C GLY A 644 -2.56 13.20 -27.87
N SER A 645 -3.47 13.44 -26.93
CA SER A 645 -3.84 14.78 -26.46
C SER A 645 -3.95 14.91 -24.93
N ASP A 646 -3.75 13.82 -24.18
CA ASP A 646 -3.94 13.76 -22.73
C ASP A 646 -2.58 13.78 -22.01
N ASP A 647 -2.09 14.98 -21.74
CA ASP A 647 -0.87 15.20 -20.95
C ASP A 647 -1.01 14.73 -19.48
N SER A 648 -2.18 14.27 -19.03
CA SER A 648 -2.43 13.72 -17.69
C SER A 648 -2.61 12.18 -17.65
N ASP A 649 -2.38 11.50 -18.78
CA ASP A 649 -2.45 10.03 -18.89
C ASP A 649 -1.53 9.28 -17.90
N SER A 650 -1.84 8.01 -17.63
CA SER A 650 -1.17 7.17 -16.65
C SER A 650 -1.02 5.73 -17.13
N SER A 651 0.17 5.42 -17.68
CA SER A 651 0.64 4.07 -18.03
C SER A 651 0.99 3.21 -16.78
N GLY A 652 0.74 3.74 -15.57
CA GLY A 652 0.87 3.02 -14.30
C GLY A 652 2.04 3.47 -13.43
N THR A 653 2.78 2.51 -12.88
CA THR A 653 3.81 2.71 -11.85
C THR A 653 5.08 1.92 -12.15
N LEU A 654 6.23 2.60 -12.12
CA LEU A 654 7.56 2.02 -11.95
C LEU A 654 8.12 2.52 -10.60
N ARG A 655 8.30 1.62 -9.63
CA ARG A 655 8.90 1.92 -8.32
C ARG A 655 9.92 0.86 -7.91
N TYR A 656 11.14 1.26 -7.54
CA TYR A 656 12.27 0.37 -7.21
C TYR A 656 12.49 -0.68 -8.31
N VAL A 657 12.82 -0.19 -9.51
CA VAL A 657 13.03 -1.00 -10.72
C VAL A 657 14.49 -0.86 -11.17
N VAL A 658 15.14 -1.97 -11.51
CA VAL A 658 16.48 -2.02 -12.08
C VAL A 658 16.42 -2.67 -13.46
N VAL A 659 16.99 -2.01 -14.47
CA VAL A 659 17.11 -2.49 -15.85
C VAL A 659 18.59 -2.66 -16.17
N ASN A 660 19.04 -3.90 -16.38
CA ASN A 660 20.42 -4.25 -16.67
C ASN A 660 20.58 -4.75 -18.11
N HIS A 661 21.70 -4.45 -18.77
CA HIS A 661 22.16 -5.14 -19.99
C HIS A 661 21.22 -5.07 -21.21
N ALA A 662 20.37 -4.04 -21.29
CA ALA A 662 19.53 -3.75 -22.46
C ALA A 662 20.30 -2.96 -23.55
N GLY A 663 19.63 -2.45 -24.60
CA GLY A 663 20.27 -1.74 -25.71
C GLY A 663 20.50 -2.55 -26.99
N TYR A 664 19.68 -3.55 -27.31
CA TYR A 664 19.96 -4.44 -28.45
C TYR A 664 19.63 -3.85 -29.84
N GLU A 665 20.62 -3.87 -30.74
CA GLU A 665 20.50 -3.61 -32.19
C GLU A 665 19.53 -4.63 -32.85
N ILE A 666 18.26 -4.24 -33.06
CA ILE A 666 17.25 -5.09 -33.71
C ILE A 666 17.43 -5.09 -35.24
N ALA A 667 17.86 -3.96 -35.79
CA ALA A 667 18.31 -3.81 -37.18
C ALA A 667 19.49 -2.83 -37.24
N PRO A 668 20.28 -2.81 -38.33
CA PRO A 668 21.43 -1.91 -38.43
C PRO A 668 21.05 -0.44 -38.28
N ASP A 669 21.74 0.26 -37.37
CA ASP A 669 21.42 1.63 -36.94
C ASP A 669 19.96 1.71 -36.39
N ASN A 670 19.59 0.79 -35.49
CA ASN A 670 18.22 0.59 -34.97
C ASN A 670 18.17 -0.27 -33.68
N GLU A 671 18.65 0.31 -32.60
CA GLU A 671 18.67 -0.20 -31.23
C GLU A 671 17.32 0.00 -30.48
N LEU A 672 17.26 -0.39 -29.20
CA LEU A 672 16.17 -0.07 -28.27
C LEU A 672 16.73 0.30 -26.89
N ASN A 673 16.25 1.43 -26.36
CA ASN A 673 16.71 2.04 -25.11
C ASN A 673 16.46 1.15 -23.89
N GLY A 674 17.17 1.45 -22.79
CA GLY A 674 16.93 0.78 -21.51
C GLY A 674 15.49 0.98 -21.02
N ILE A 675 15.02 2.24 -21.03
CA ILE A 675 13.58 2.56 -20.91
C ILE A 675 13.18 3.68 -21.89
N THR A 676 12.37 3.35 -22.89
CA THR A 676 11.71 4.30 -23.78
C THR A 676 10.39 4.79 -23.17
N PHE A 677 10.18 6.11 -23.10
CA PHE A 677 8.90 6.74 -22.70
C PHE A 677 8.21 7.42 -23.90
N GLY A 678 7.48 6.65 -24.70
CA GLY A 678 6.71 7.16 -25.83
C GLY A 678 5.46 7.93 -25.40
N GLY A 679 5.48 9.26 -25.44
CA GLY A 679 4.31 10.10 -25.20
C GLY A 679 3.60 9.84 -23.86
N VAL A 680 4.35 9.52 -22.80
CA VAL A 680 3.80 9.13 -21.49
C VAL A 680 3.33 10.37 -20.72
N GLY A 681 2.15 10.27 -20.08
CA GLY A 681 1.50 11.37 -19.37
C GLY A 681 1.96 11.59 -17.94
N SER A 682 1.59 12.74 -17.37
CA SER A 682 2.00 13.18 -16.03
C SER A 682 1.33 12.40 -14.89
N GLY A 683 0.38 11.51 -15.19
CA GLY A 683 -0.27 10.63 -14.23
C GLY A 683 0.46 9.29 -14.04
N THR A 684 1.50 9.01 -14.82
CA THR A 684 2.39 7.86 -14.61
C THR A 684 3.36 8.17 -13.46
N THR A 685 3.55 7.22 -12.55
CA THR A 685 4.52 7.33 -11.45
C THR A 685 5.82 6.62 -11.82
N VAL A 686 6.94 7.36 -11.82
CA VAL A 686 8.28 6.81 -12.07
C VAL A 686 9.19 7.27 -10.93
N GLU A 687 9.57 6.39 -10.01
CA GLU A 687 10.51 6.76 -8.94
C GLU A 687 11.37 5.60 -8.43
N TYR A 688 12.61 5.87 -8.03
CA TYR A 688 13.61 4.84 -7.71
C TYR A 688 13.77 3.86 -8.87
N VAL A 689 14.30 4.36 -9.99
CA VAL A 689 14.54 3.57 -11.20
C VAL A 689 16.03 3.63 -11.54
N GLN A 690 16.63 2.49 -11.88
CA GLN A 690 17.98 2.39 -12.42
C GLN A 690 17.95 1.78 -13.81
N VAL A 691 18.77 2.35 -14.71
CA VAL A 691 19.22 1.68 -15.94
C VAL A 691 20.74 1.55 -15.88
N ASN A 692 21.26 0.37 -16.20
CA ASN A 692 22.66 0.01 -15.98
C ASN A 692 23.24 -0.87 -17.10
N ASP A 693 24.43 -0.51 -17.57
CA ASP A 693 25.16 -1.17 -18.68
C ASP A 693 24.25 -1.38 -19.91
N ASN A 694 23.64 -0.28 -20.37
CA ASN A 694 22.83 -0.25 -21.60
C ASN A 694 23.70 0.06 -22.81
N ALA A 695 23.46 -0.58 -23.97
CA ALA A 695 24.29 -0.39 -25.17
C ALA A 695 23.87 0.85 -25.98
N ASP A 696 22.59 1.13 -25.91
CA ASP A 696 21.87 2.30 -26.43
C ASP A 696 21.60 3.27 -25.27
N ASP A 697 20.69 4.25 -25.43
CA ASP A 697 20.43 5.20 -24.37
C ASP A 697 19.87 4.58 -23.08
N GLY A 698 20.18 5.23 -21.95
CA GLY A 698 19.64 4.85 -20.66
C GLY A 698 18.13 5.05 -20.58
N VAL A 699 17.68 6.27 -20.80
CA VAL A 699 16.26 6.64 -20.84
C VAL A 699 16.04 7.69 -21.92
N GLU A 700 15.11 7.41 -22.84
CA GLU A 700 14.71 8.34 -23.91
C GLU A 700 13.23 8.75 -23.75
N PHE A 701 12.94 10.04 -23.92
CA PHE A 701 11.57 10.58 -23.90
C PHE A 701 11.11 11.08 -25.28
N PHE A 702 10.39 10.23 -26.03
CA PHE A 702 9.69 10.66 -27.24
C PHE A 702 8.43 11.50 -26.91
N GLY A 703 8.63 12.75 -26.52
CA GLY A 703 7.56 13.68 -26.17
C GLY A 703 6.86 13.37 -24.83
N GLY A 704 5.65 13.92 -24.64
CA GLY A 704 4.87 13.71 -23.42
C GLY A 704 5.25 14.58 -22.22
N THR A 705 4.83 14.15 -21.03
CA THR A 705 4.76 14.96 -19.79
C THR A 705 4.98 14.17 -18.49
N VAL A 706 5.40 12.90 -18.59
CA VAL A 706 5.77 12.06 -17.45
C VAL A 706 6.82 12.75 -16.55
N ASN A 707 6.75 12.48 -15.24
CA ASN A 707 7.68 13.03 -14.26
C ASN A 707 8.40 11.88 -13.55
N ALA A 708 9.70 12.04 -13.25
CA ALA A 708 10.49 11.00 -12.59
C ALA A 708 11.32 11.55 -11.42
N LYS A 709 11.48 10.76 -10.36
CA LYS A 709 12.28 11.14 -9.18
C LYS A 709 13.17 9.99 -8.72
N TYR A 710 14.42 10.26 -8.33
CA TYR A 710 15.38 9.21 -7.95
C TYR A 710 15.70 8.27 -9.13
N LEU A 711 16.31 8.82 -10.18
CA LEU A 711 16.72 8.11 -11.39
C LEU A 711 18.24 7.88 -11.37
N VAL A 712 18.69 6.67 -11.71
CA VAL A 712 20.10 6.25 -11.72
C VAL A 712 20.45 5.68 -13.09
N LEU A 713 21.55 6.14 -13.67
CA LEU A 713 21.97 5.86 -15.03
C LEU A 713 23.47 5.55 -15.00
N THR A 714 23.84 4.27 -15.13
CA THR A 714 25.20 3.79 -14.88
C THR A 714 25.75 3.00 -16.05
N SER A 715 26.96 3.34 -16.52
CA SER A 715 27.66 2.62 -17.59
C SER A 715 26.88 2.49 -18.92
N ASN A 716 25.94 3.40 -19.20
CA ASN A 716 25.30 3.54 -20.51
C ASN A 716 26.37 3.86 -21.58
N GLN A 717 26.23 3.26 -22.77
CA GLN A 717 27.27 3.25 -23.80
C GLN A 717 27.06 4.29 -24.91
N ASP A 718 25.82 4.66 -25.20
CA ASP A 718 25.49 5.93 -25.89
C ASP A 718 25.04 6.99 -24.86
N ASP A 719 23.90 7.67 -25.03
CA ASP A 719 23.51 8.80 -24.18
C ASP A 719 22.77 8.34 -22.89
N ALA A 720 23.07 8.95 -21.74
CA ALA A 720 22.48 8.48 -20.49
C ALA A 720 20.98 8.83 -20.37
N LEU A 721 20.58 9.98 -20.93
CA LEU A 721 19.27 10.58 -20.80
C LEU A 721 18.98 11.45 -22.04
N ASP A 722 18.20 10.96 -23.00
CA ASP A 722 17.75 11.75 -24.16
C ASP A 722 16.31 12.25 -24.00
N TRP A 723 15.98 13.36 -24.68
CA TRP A 723 14.59 13.65 -25.05
C TRP A 723 14.46 14.36 -26.39
N ASP A 724 13.40 14.03 -27.13
CA ASP A 724 13.00 14.75 -28.34
C ASP A 724 11.49 15.09 -28.32
N ASN A 725 10.91 15.35 -29.49
CA ASN A 725 9.46 15.29 -29.76
C ASN A 725 8.52 16.13 -28.89
N GLY A 726 9.01 17.16 -28.20
CA GLY A 726 8.16 18.02 -27.38
C GLY A 726 7.99 17.55 -25.94
N PHE A 727 8.98 16.85 -25.37
CA PHE A 727 8.96 16.40 -23.98
C PHE A 727 8.95 17.58 -23.00
N ARG A 728 8.05 17.53 -22.00
CA ARG A 728 7.77 18.64 -21.06
C ARG A 728 7.62 18.16 -19.61
N GLY A 729 8.31 17.07 -19.26
CA GLY A 729 8.27 16.47 -17.93
C GLY A 729 9.08 17.22 -16.86
N ASN A 730 9.02 16.73 -15.63
CA ASN A 730 9.84 17.18 -14.51
C ASN A 730 10.68 16.03 -13.96
N LEU A 731 11.99 16.22 -13.80
CA LEU A 731 12.94 15.21 -13.32
C LEU A 731 13.65 15.71 -12.05
N GLN A 732 13.74 14.91 -10.98
CA GLN A 732 14.51 15.29 -9.78
C GLN A 732 15.35 14.16 -9.18
N TYR A 733 16.56 14.48 -8.69
CA TYR A 733 17.51 13.51 -8.14
C TYR A 733 17.92 12.48 -9.21
N VAL A 734 18.70 12.94 -10.18
CA VAL A 734 19.17 12.15 -11.33
C VAL A 734 20.69 11.94 -11.23
N LEU A 735 21.14 10.69 -11.10
CA LEU A 735 22.55 10.34 -11.03
C LEU A 735 22.99 9.66 -12.34
N VAL A 736 23.87 10.31 -13.10
CA VAL A 736 24.59 9.72 -14.24
C VAL A 736 26.04 9.44 -13.84
N LYS A 737 26.51 8.21 -14.06
CA LYS A 737 27.89 7.78 -13.81
C LYS A 737 28.35 6.86 -14.96
N ALA A 738 29.20 7.39 -15.84
CA ALA A 738 29.82 6.63 -16.92
C ALA A 738 30.70 5.49 -16.36
N ASN A 739 31.00 4.49 -17.20
CA ASN A 739 31.72 3.29 -16.77
C ASN A 739 33.14 3.65 -16.25
N PRO A 740 33.48 3.35 -14.99
CA PRO A 740 34.74 3.78 -14.37
C PRO A 740 35.99 3.08 -14.93
N ASP A 741 35.84 1.90 -15.53
CA ASP A 741 36.91 1.17 -16.22
C ASP A 741 37.10 1.63 -17.69
N ASN A 742 36.53 2.78 -18.03
CA ASN A 742 36.67 3.45 -19.33
C ASN A 742 36.04 2.70 -20.52
N GLY A 743 34.91 2.03 -20.25
CA GLY A 743 34.00 1.53 -21.29
C GLY A 743 33.36 2.68 -22.10
N PRO A 744 32.65 2.35 -23.20
CA PRO A 744 31.92 3.33 -24.01
C PRO A 744 30.94 4.17 -23.18
N ALA A 745 30.75 5.40 -23.65
CA ALA A 745 29.78 6.38 -23.18
C ALA A 745 29.73 7.53 -24.21
N ASN A 746 28.58 8.18 -24.37
CA ASN A 746 28.42 9.43 -25.10
C ASN A 746 28.13 10.56 -24.10
N ARG A 747 27.05 11.33 -24.26
CA ARG A 747 26.62 12.43 -23.38
C ARG A 747 25.86 11.91 -22.17
N ALA A 748 25.92 12.66 -21.08
CA ALA A 748 25.01 12.44 -19.95
C ALA A 748 23.62 13.06 -20.16
N ILE A 749 23.49 13.99 -21.11
CA ILE A 749 22.23 14.45 -21.71
C ILE A 749 22.48 14.74 -23.20
N GLU A 750 21.73 14.08 -24.08
CA GLU A 750 21.36 14.63 -25.38
C GLU A 750 19.91 15.18 -25.29
N ALA A 751 19.57 16.17 -26.12
CA ALA A 751 18.32 16.91 -25.97
C ALA A 751 17.92 17.65 -27.25
N ASP A 752 16.83 17.19 -27.86
CA ASP A 752 16.31 17.64 -29.14
C ASP A 752 14.87 18.17 -29.06
N ASN A 753 14.31 18.53 -30.21
CA ASN A 753 12.89 18.83 -30.36
C ASN A 753 12.32 18.32 -31.69
N ASP A 754 12.85 18.78 -32.84
CA ASP A 754 12.59 18.18 -34.16
C ASP A 754 13.58 18.72 -35.21
N GLY A 755 14.54 17.91 -35.65
CA GLY A 755 15.59 18.33 -36.59
C GLY A 755 15.13 18.71 -37.99
N SER A 756 13.90 18.39 -38.37
CA SER A 756 13.30 18.89 -39.62
C SER A 756 12.70 20.29 -39.45
N ASN A 757 12.34 20.68 -38.22
CA ASN A 757 11.74 21.97 -37.87
C ASN A 757 11.97 22.30 -36.37
N PRO A 758 13.14 22.83 -35.98
CA PRO A 758 13.46 23.15 -34.58
C PRO A 758 12.44 24.01 -33.82
N SER A 759 11.63 24.82 -34.53
CA SER A 759 10.59 25.68 -33.94
C SER A 759 9.19 25.03 -33.81
N LYS A 760 9.09 23.70 -34.01
CA LYS A 760 7.83 22.94 -34.00
C LYS A 760 7.23 22.84 -32.59
N LEU A 761 5.91 22.95 -32.50
CA LEU A 761 5.16 22.96 -31.23
C LEU A 761 4.39 21.64 -30.98
N PRO A 762 4.24 21.18 -29.73
CA PRO A 762 4.91 21.70 -28.52
C PRO A 762 6.44 21.55 -28.61
N GLN A 763 7.17 22.55 -28.12
CA GLN A 763 8.63 22.46 -28.05
C GLN A 763 9.04 21.70 -26.79
N SER A 764 10.09 20.88 -26.89
CA SER A 764 10.73 20.24 -25.75
C SER A 764 11.15 21.32 -24.75
N ASN A 765 10.78 21.13 -23.48
CA ASN A 765 11.07 22.04 -22.38
C ASN A 765 10.91 21.35 -21.01
N PRO A 766 11.65 20.27 -20.71
CA PRO A 766 11.62 19.67 -19.39
C PRO A 766 12.24 20.59 -18.33
N THR A 767 11.86 20.35 -17.07
CA THR A 767 12.55 20.95 -15.90
C THR A 767 13.29 19.87 -15.13
N ILE A 768 14.59 20.05 -14.93
CA ILE A 768 15.46 19.10 -14.22
C ILE A 768 16.05 19.79 -13.00
N ALA A 769 15.93 19.15 -11.83
CA ALA A 769 16.50 19.62 -10.57
C ALA A 769 17.38 18.53 -9.93
N ASN A 770 18.51 18.92 -9.34
CA ASN A 770 19.36 18.02 -8.54
C ASN A 770 19.88 16.84 -9.38
N MET A 771 20.79 17.14 -10.31
CA MET A 771 21.42 16.14 -11.19
C MET A 771 22.93 16.11 -10.97
N THR A 772 23.50 14.91 -10.84
CA THR A 772 24.96 14.68 -10.77
C THR A 772 25.38 13.89 -12.00
N ILE A 773 26.36 14.39 -12.73
CA ILE A 773 26.94 13.78 -13.93
C ILE A 773 28.43 13.52 -13.66
N ILE A 774 28.86 12.27 -13.84
CA ILE A 774 30.25 11.82 -13.67
C ILE A 774 30.69 11.09 -14.96
N GLY A 775 31.36 11.79 -15.87
CA GLY A 775 31.93 11.25 -17.12
C GLY A 775 33.27 10.53 -16.93
N ASN A 776 33.68 9.74 -17.92
CA ASN A 776 34.95 8.98 -17.93
C ASN A 776 35.95 9.55 -18.98
N ASN A 777 37.00 8.80 -19.35
CA ASN A 777 37.96 9.20 -20.41
C ASN A 777 37.68 8.45 -21.73
N TYR A 778 36.43 8.08 -22.00
CA TYR A 778 36.08 7.46 -23.28
C TYR A 778 36.20 8.46 -24.41
N GLN A 779 36.94 8.06 -25.45
CA GLN A 779 37.31 8.86 -26.61
C GLN A 779 37.28 7.94 -27.84
N GLY A 780 36.12 7.92 -28.52
CA GLY A 780 35.83 7.06 -29.67
C GLY A 780 36.31 7.66 -30.99
N THR A 781 35.70 7.25 -32.11
CA THR A 781 35.97 7.83 -33.45
C THR A 781 35.02 8.97 -33.83
N SER A 782 33.90 9.09 -33.13
CA SER A 782 32.75 9.93 -33.47
C SER A 782 31.88 10.30 -32.26
N SER A 783 32.20 9.77 -31.08
CA SER A 783 31.59 10.03 -29.78
C SER A 783 32.68 10.00 -28.71
N ASP A 784 32.50 10.75 -27.64
CA ASP A 784 33.34 10.75 -26.45
C ASP A 784 32.49 11.12 -25.22
N SER A 785 33.00 10.88 -24.01
CA SER A 785 32.20 11.12 -22.80
C SER A 785 31.97 12.62 -22.61
N GLU A 786 30.77 13.10 -22.90
CA GLU A 786 30.35 14.51 -22.85
C GLU A 786 29.32 14.73 -21.72
N GLY A 787 29.10 15.99 -21.33
CA GLY A 787 28.18 16.38 -20.26
C GLY A 787 26.75 16.54 -20.77
N VAL A 788 26.34 17.79 -21.04
CA VAL A 788 25.01 18.14 -21.53
C VAL A 788 25.10 18.80 -22.91
N TYR A 789 24.40 18.27 -23.90
CA TYR A 789 24.30 18.87 -25.24
C TYR A 789 22.85 19.22 -25.58
N LEU A 790 22.56 20.50 -25.81
CA LEU A 790 21.23 20.97 -26.19
C LEU A 790 21.18 21.33 -27.68
N ARG A 791 20.31 20.67 -28.46
CA ARG A 791 20.23 20.80 -29.93
C ARG A 791 18.80 21.03 -30.45
N GLU A 792 18.68 21.25 -31.76
CA GLU A 792 17.44 21.24 -32.56
C GLU A 792 16.26 22.07 -32.03
N GLY A 793 16.54 23.20 -31.37
CA GLY A 793 15.52 24.09 -30.82
C GLY A 793 14.83 23.56 -29.56
N THR A 794 15.46 22.62 -28.85
CA THR A 794 15.06 22.22 -27.50
C THR A 794 15.17 23.40 -26.52
N LYS A 795 14.41 23.33 -25.43
CA LYS A 795 14.56 24.20 -24.27
C LYS A 795 14.76 23.31 -23.06
N ALA A 796 15.34 23.87 -22.00
CA ALA A 796 15.46 23.18 -20.72
C ALA A 796 15.47 24.18 -19.57
N GLN A 797 14.92 23.76 -18.43
CA GLN A 797 14.98 24.51 -17.17
C GLN A 797 15.83 23.69 -16.17
N LEU A 798 17.14 23.95 -16.14
CA LEU A 798 18.13 23.12 -15.46
C LEU A 798 18.58 23.80 -14.15
N PHE A 799 18.49 23.07 -13.03
CA PHE A 799 18.81 23.58 -11.70
C PHE A 799 19.57 22.57 -10.85
N ASN A 800 20.47 23.05 -9.98
CA ASN A 800 21.16 22.19 -9.01
C ASN A 800 22.01 21.08 -9.68
N PHE A 801 22.70 21.39 -10.79
CA PHE A 801 23.57 20.43 -11.48
C PHE A 801 24.98 20.40 -10.87
N VAL A 802 25.55 19.20 -10.80
CA VAL A 802 26.99 18.94 -10.63
C VAL A 802 27.43 18.19 -11.87
N VAL A 803 28.24 18.82 -12.73
CA VAL A 803 28.76 18.18 -13.94
C VAL A 803 30.26 18.07 -13.85
N THR A 804 30.79 16.86 -14.01
CA THR A 804 32.21 16.58 -13.85
C THR A 804 32.59 15.28 -14.56
N GLY A 805 33.88 15.03 -14.70
CA GLY A 805 34.42 13.72 -15.04
C GLY A 805 35.93 13.66 -14.88
N THR A 806 36.54 12.66 -15.50
CA THR A 806 38.00 12.49 -15.52
C THR A 806 38.69 13.39 -16.56
N ALA A 807 40.02 13.38 -16.59
CA ALA A 807 40.82 14.41 -17.26
C ALA A 807 40.69 14.47 -18.79
N ASP A 808 40.37 13.36 -19.45
CA ASP A 808 40.16 13.29 -20.90
C ASP A 808 38.67 13.07 -21.27
N MET A 809 37.75 13.44 -20.37
CA MET A 809 36.34 13.70 -20.69
C MET A 809 36.26 14.88 -21.70
N GLY A 810 35.26 14.84 -22.58
CA GLY A 810 34.84 15.98 -23.40
C GLY A 810 34.25 17.11 -22.55
N GLU A 811 33.48 18.02 -23.14
CA GLU A 811 32.97 19.16 -22.38
C GLU A 811 31.83 18.82 -21.43
N CYS A 812 31.77 19.58 -20.34
CA CYS A 812 30.65 19.60 -19.41
C CYS A 812 29.33 20.11 -20.03
N PHE A 813 29.37 21.00 -21.04
CA PHE A 813 28.16 21.64 -21.59
C PHE A 813 28.39 22.24 -23.00
N GLU A 814 27.55 21.87 -23.98
CA GLU A 814 27.43 22.48 -25.31
C GLU A 814 25.97 22.91 -25.61
N ILE A 815 25.83 23.95 -26.44
CA ILE A 815 24.58 24.27 -27.16
C ILE A 815 24.89 24.21 -28.65
N GLU A 816 24.02 23.56 -29.43
CA GLU A 816 24.19 23.38 -30.86
C GLU A 816 24.38 24.71 -31.60
N GLY A 817 25.43 24.72 -32.42
CA GLY A 817 25.64 25.72 -33.45
C GLY A 817 24.62 25.64 -34.58
N GLY A 818 25.05 25.99 -35.79
CA GLY A 818 24.20 25.87 -36.97
C GLY A 818 24.90 26.36 -38.23
N ASN A 819 24.19 26.46 -39.35
CA ASN A 819 24.81 26.92 -40.59
C ASN A 819 25.15 28.43 -40.54
N THR A 820 24.20 29.26 -40.07
CA THR A 820 24.38 30.72 -39.93
C THR A 820 23.66 31.33 -38.70
N SER A 821 22.74 30.58 -38.09
CA SER A 821 22.03 30.86 -36.84
C SER A 821 21.59 29.52 -36.25
N SER A 822 21.17 29.51 -34.98
CA SER A 822 20.68 28.33 -34.26
C SER A 822 19.45 28.71 -33.46
N VAL A 823 18.38 27.90 -33.54
CA VAL A 823 17.14 28.15 -32.79
C VAL A 823 17.40 27.95 -31.29
N THR A 824 18.20 26.95 -30.94
CA THR A 824 18.65 26.64 -29.57
C THR A 824 19.44 27.79 -28.96
N VAL A 825 20.34 28.42 -29.74
CA VAL A 825 21.04 29.65 -29.31
C VAL A 825 20.07 30.84 -29.17
N ASP A 826 19.17 31.05 -30.13
CA ASP A 826 18.20 32.16 -30.05
C ASP A 826 17.29 32.04 -28.81
N GLN A 827 16.89 30.83 -28.43
CA GLN A 827 16.13 30.53 -27.21
C GLN A 827 16.96 30.75 -25.93
N ALA A 828 18.22 30.29 -25.90
CA ALA A 828 19.13 30.52 -24.78
C ALA A 828 19.40 32.03 -24.56
N VAL A 829 19.56 32.80 -25.64
CA VAL A 829 19.72 34.27 -25.59
C VAL A 829 18.43 34.99 -25.21
N ALA A 830 17.25 34.44 -25.54
CA ALA A 830 15.96 34.95 -25.11
C ALA A 830 15.64 34.66 -23.62
N GLY A 831 16.41 33.78 -22.96
CA GLY A 831 16.11 33.30 -21.60
C GLY A 831 14.96 32.29 -21.56
N GLU A 832 14.71 31.59 -22.68
CA GLU A 832 13.74 30.49 -22.75
C GLU A 832 14.35 29.15 -22.31
N THR A 833 15.68 29.05 -22.33
CA THR A 833 16.48 27.99 -21.69
C THR A 833 17.21 28.59 -20.48
N VAL A 834 17.29 27.86 -19.37
CA VAL A 834 17.92 28.30 -18.11
C VAL A 834 18.82 27.19 -17.57
N ILE A 835 19.99 27.56 -17.06
CA ILE A 835 20.87 26.71 -16.24
C ILE A 835 21.31 27.51 -15.03
N ALA A 836 20.98 27.11 -13.80
CA ALA A 836 21.26 27.92 -12.60
C ALA A 836 21.62 27.07 -11.38
N ASN A 837 22.23 27.72 -10.37
CA ASN A 837 22.60 27.08 -9.09
C ASN A 837 23.45 25.80 -9.29
N SER A 838 24.45 25.82 -10.18
CA SER A 838 25.15 24.62 -10.67
C SER A 838 26.68 24.76 -10.71
N VAL A 839 27.42 23.64 -10.63
CA VAL A 839 28.89 23.60 -10.71
C VAL A 839 29.38 22.71 -11.85
N PHE A 840 30.43 23.17 -12.54
CA PHE A 840 31.08 22.49 -13.65
C PHE A 840 32.56 22.24 -13.34
N ALA A 841 33.03 21.00 -13.49
CA ALA A 841 34.38 20.56 -13.07
C ALA A 841 35.07 19.63 -14.09
N CYS A 842 34.82 19.84 -15.38
CA CYS A 842 35.47 19.14 -16.49
C CYS A 842 36.76 19.84 -16.95
N SER A 843 37.62 19.14 -17.70
CA SER A 843 38.81 19.73 -18.35
C SER A 843 38.44 20.82 -19.35
N GLU A 844 37.39 20.60 -20.16
CA GLU A 844 36.71 21.65 -20.93
C GLU A 844 35.33 21.89 -20.31
N ASN A 845 35.10 23.03 -19.66
CA ASN A 845 33.81 23.25 -19.00
C ASN A 845 32.68 23.65 -19.98
N PHE A 846 33.01 24.32 -21.09
CA PHE A 846 32.00 24.90 -22.01
C PHE A 846 32.50 24.98 -23.45
N LYS A 847 31.81 24.32 -24.38
CA LYS A 847 32.07 24.40 -25.83
C LYS A 847 31.18 25.47 -26.46
N ASN A 848 31.80 26.36 -27.23
CA ASN A 848 31.12 27.52 -27.81
C ASN A 848 30.35 27.16 -29.08
N ALA A 849 29.04 27.44 -29.08
CA ALA A 849 28.16 27.30 -30.24
C ALA A 849 28.66 28.16 -31.42
N LYS A 850 28.83 27.57 -32.61
CA LYS A 850 29.42 28.22 -33.79
C LYS A 850 28.56 28.07 -35.03
N ALA A 851 28.70 29.02 -35.96
CA ALA A 851 28.24 28.86 -37.33
C ALA A 851 29.20 27.94 -38.10
N ALA A 852 28.76 27.40 -39.25
CA ALA A 852 29.57 26.55 -40.12
C ALA A 852 30.81 27.24 -40.74
N ASP A 853 30.93 28.57 -40.64
CA ASP A 853 32.14 29.33 -41.01
C ASP A 853 33.13 29.52 -39.84
N GLY A 854 32.80 28.99 -38.65
CA GLY A 854 33.59 29.08 -37.42
C GLY A 854 33.35 30.36 -36.60
N SER A 855 32.44 31.25 -37.02
CA SER A 855 32.04 32.39 -36.19
C SER A 855 31.24 31.94 -34.97
N VAL A 856 31.47 32.56 -33.82
CA VAL A 856 30.79 32.20 -32.55
C VAL A 856 29.39 32.81 -32.54
N LEU A 857 28.37 31.96 -32.37
CA LEU A 857 26.97 32.35 -32.21
C LEU A 857 26.67 32.63 -30.73
N LEU A 858 27.21 31.82 -29.82
CA LEU A 858 27.11 31.99 -28.37
C LEU A 858 28.47 31.71 -27.71
N ASN A 859 28.93 32.60 -26.83
CA ASN A 859 29.97 32.24 -25.88
C ASN A 859 29.29 31.52 -24.71
N THR A 860 29.29 30.18 -24.75
CA THR A 860 28.61 29.32 -23.78
C THR A 860 29.10 29.59 -22.35
N SER A 861 30.39 29.84 -22.16
CA SER A 861 30.95 30.18 -20.84
C SER A 861 30.44 31.52 -20.30
N ASP A 862 30.35 32.57 -21.13
CA ASP A 862 29.74 33.84 -20.72
C ASP A 862 28.22 33.71 -20.48
N TRP A 863 27.54 32.83 -21.22
CA TRP A 863 26.12 32.59 -21.03
C TRP A 863 25.82 31.84 -19.72
N VAL A 864 26.52 30.74 -19.43
CA VAL A 864 26.35 29.99 -18.18
C VAL A 864 26.79 30.80 -16.96
N LEU A 865 27.96 31.46 -17.00
CA LEU A 865 28.56 32.08 -15.80
C LEU A 865 28.17 33.55 -15.58
N ASN A 866 27.85 34.31 -16.64
CA ASN A 866 27.56 35.75 -16.54
C ASN A 866 26.13 36.14 -16.94
N SER A 867 25.37 35.26 -17.62
CA SER A 867 24.00 35.55 -18.06
C SER A 867 22.92 34.78 -17.28
N ASN A 868 23.30 33.65 -16.65
CA ASN A 868 22.48 32.92 -15.70
C ASN A 868 22.94 33.19 -14.24
N ALA A 869 22.21 32.66 -13.25
CA ALA A 869 22.44 32.91 -11.82
C ALA A 869 23.12 31.74 -11.11
N ASP A 870 23.94 32.07 -10.11
CA ASP A 870 24.50 31.15 -9.11
C ASP A 870 25.27 29.93 -9.65
N ASN A 871 25.82 30.03 -10.87
CA ASN A 871 26.69 29.00 -11.45
C ASN A 871 28.17 29.23 -11.12
N SER A 872 28.94 28.15 -11.04
CA SER A 872 30.38 28.19 -10.76
C SER A 872 31.18 27.13 -11.52
N THR A 873 32.52 27.23 -11.46
CA THR A 873 33.44 26.22 -11.99
C THR A 873 34.44 25.81 -10.92
N ALA A 874 34.66 24.50 -10.75
CA ALA A 874 35.75 23.97 -9.94
C ALA A 874 36.97 23.56 -10.81
N ALA A 875 38.04 23.10 -10.16
CA ALA A 875 39.30 22.75 -10.86
C ALA A 875 39.41 21.25 -11.20
N SER A 876 38.65 20.39 -10.51
CA SER A 876 38.68 18.94 -10.66
C SER A 876 37.42 18.27 -10.08
N MET A 877 37.15 17.05 -10.51
CA MET A 877 36.11 16.18 -9.93
C MET A 877 36.17 16.06 -8.41
N THR A 878 37.38 15.95 -7.85
CA THR A 878 37.61 15.82 -6.40
C THR A 878 37.31 17.08 -5.58
N ASP A 879 37.03 18.22 -6.23
CA ASP A 879 36.54 19.42 -5.55
C ASP A 879 35.01 19.38 -5.34
N VAL A 880 34.27 18.66 -6.20
CA VAL A 880 32.80 18.71 -6.27
C VAL A 880 32.09 17.41 -5.89
N VAL A 881 32.74 16.25 -6.02
CA VAL A 881 32.22 14.94 -5.60
C VAL A 881 33.27 14.08 -4.88
N ASN A 882 32.78 13.20 -4.00
CA ASN A 882 33.53 12.10 -3.40
C ASN A 882 32.77 10.79 -3.67
N GLY A 883 33.23 10.01 -4.66
CA GLY A 883 32.42 8.95 -5.25
C GLY A 883 31.20 9.55 -5.97
N ILE A 884 29.99 9.07 -5.65
CA ILE A 884 28.73 9.65 -6.15
C ILE A 884 28.22 10.83 -5.32
N PHE A 885 28.82 11.09 -4.14
CA PHE A 885 28.30 12.05 -3.18
C PHE A 885 28.81 13.46 -3.48
N THR A 886 27.89 14.42 -3.61
CA THR A 886 28.22 15.83 -3.80
C THR A 886 28.91 16.40 -2.57
N THR A 887 30.05 17.04 -2.78
CA THR A 887 30.83 17.77 -1.76
C THR A 887 30.89 19.28 -2.00
N ASP A 888 30.44 19.76 -3.16
CA ASP A 888 30.34 21.19 -3.44
C ASP A 888 29.32 21.90 -2.53
N THR A 889 29.51 23.21 -2.34
CA THR A 889 28.71 24.03 -1.42
C THR A 889 27.94 25.18 -2.09
N THR A 890 27.79 25.15 -3.42
CA THR A 890 26.90 26.04 -4.16
C THR A 890 25.49 25.99 -3.58
N THR A 891 24.87 27.17 -3.41
CA THR A 891 23.54 27.27 -2.80
C THR A 891 22.49 26.72 -3.74
N ALA A 892 21.78 25.68 -3.28
CA ALA A 892 20.69 25.06 -4.03
C ALA A 892 19.53 26.01 -4.29
N LYS A 893 18.90 25.83 -5.45
CA LYS A 893 17.67 26.48 -5.88
C LYS A 893 16.52 26.19 -4.93
N ASP A 894 15.93 27.25 -4.37
CA ASP A 894 14.65 27.18 -3.66
C ASP A 894 13.48 26.99 -4.66
N PHE A 895 12.71 25.93 -4.44
CA PHE A 895 11.50 25.52 -5.15
C PHE A 895 10.22 25.67 -4.30
N THR A 896 10.26 26.39 -3.17
CA THR A 896 9.10 26.62 -2.27
C THR A 896 7.85 27.01 -3.06
N GLY A 897 6.84 26.13 -3.03
CA GLY A 897 5.57 26.31 -3.73
C GLY A 897 5.45 25.61 -5.09
N HIS A 898 6.48 24.89 -5.55
CA HIS A 898 6.33 23.95 -6.67
C HIS A 898 5.59 22.67 -6.22
N ALA A 899 4.81 22.08 -7.12
CA ALA A 899 4.02 20.88 -6.81
C ALA A 899 4.84 19.58 -6.84
N PHE A 900 5.93 19.54 -7.62
CA PHE A 900 6.73 18.33 -7.85
C PHE A 900 8.12 18.36 -7.20
N PHE A 901 8.76 19.54 -7.08
CA PHE A 901 10.15 19.62 -6.64
C PHE A 901 10.28 19.74 -5.12
N ASN A 902 11.06 18.84 -4.53
CA ASN A 902 11.47 18.93 -3.13
C ASN A 902 12.55 20.02 -3.00
N ASN A 903 12.57 20.75 -1.89
CA ASN A 903 13.71 21.63 -1.56
C ASN A 903 14.90 20.78 -1.08
N ALA A 904 15.93 20.65 -1.92
CA ALA A 904 17.22 20.10 -1.53
C ALA A 904 18.05 21.13 -0.75
N SER A 905 18.86 20.65 0.20
CA SER A 905 19.87 21.45 0.91
C SER A 905 21.19 21.62 0.15
N HIS A 906 21.30 20.98 -1.01
CA HIS A 906 22.51 20.73 -1.78
C HIS A 906 22.21 20.80 -3.27
N ILE A 907 23.23 21.04 -4.08
CA ILE A 907 23.20 20.77 -5.52
C ILE A 907 23.59 19.30 -5.77
N GLY A 908 23.43 18.82 -7.00
CA GLY A 908 23.65 17.41 -7.34
C GLY A 908 22.53 16.50 -6.83
N ALA A 909 22.64 15.21 -7.13
CA ALA A 909 21.59 14.22 -6.89
C ALA A 909 21.70 13.48 -5.54
N VAL A 910 22.91 13.23 -5.04
CA VAL A 910 23.17 12.42 -3.83
C VAL A 910 24.19 13.11 -2.92
N THR A 911 24.06 12.92 -1.60
CA THR A 911 25.03 13.32 -0.57
C THR A 911 25.22 12.18 0.43
N ALA A 912 26.36 12.15 1.12
CA ALA A 912 26.70 11.06 2.05
C ALA A 912 25.74 10.95 3.26
N ASP A 913 25.09 12.06 3.65
CA ASP A 913 24.08 12.09 4.73
C ASP A 913 22.68 11.66 4.24
N ASN A 914 22.47 11.49 2.93
CA ASN A 914 21.19 11.15 2.30
C ASN A 914 21.42 10.30 1.04
N ASP A 915 22.07 9.15 1.21
CA ASP A 915 22.23 8.14 0.18
C ASP A 915 20.91 7.37 -0.03
N TRP A 916 20.15 7.79 -1.05
CA TRP A 916 18.92 7.13 -1.48
C TRP A 916 19.14 6.02 -2.51
N THR A 917 20.39 5.80 -2.96
CA THR A 917 20.75 4.71 -3.90
C THR A 917 20.99 3.40 -3.16
N GLN A 918 21.50 3.48 -1.92
CA GLN A 918 21.87 2.33 -1.11
C GLN A 918 20.77 1.25 -1.01
N GLY A 919 21.17 0.00 -1.24
CA GLY A 919 20.39 -1.20 -0.96
C GLY A 919 19.56 -1.74 -2.12
N TRP A 920 19.32 -0.95 -3.17
CA TRP A 920 18.52 -1.37 -4.32
C TRP A 920 19.20 -1.21 -5.68
N THR A 921 20.20 -0.33 -5.81
CA THR A 921 20.99 -0.15 -7.03
C THR A 921 22.16 -1.14 -7.15
N VAL A 922 22.65 -1.32 -8.37
CA VAL A 922 23.88 -2.09 -8.70
C VAL A 922 24.99 -1.18 -9.26
N GLY A 923 26.27 -1.55 -9.13
CA GLY A 923 27.40 -0.87 -9.79
C GLY A 923 27.80 0.49 -9.17
N LEU A 924 27.39 0.74 -7.93
CA LEU A 924 27.66 1.98 -7.19
C LEU A 924 28.57 1.80 -5.95
N GLU A 925 28.84 0.55 -5.57
CA GLU A 925 29.69 0.10 -4.46
C GLU A 925 31.21 0.38 -4.56
#